data_AF-A0A2V7Q6D9-F1
#
_entry.id   AF-A0A2V7Q6D9-F1
#
_cell.length_a   1.000
_cell.length_b   1.000
_cell.length_c   1.000
_cell.angle_alpha   90.00
_cell.angle_beta   90.00
_cell.angle_gamma   90.00
#
_symmetry.space_group_name_H-M   'P 1'
#
loop_
_entity.id
_entity.type
_entity.pdbx_description
1 polymer ?
#
loop_
_entity_poly.entity_id
_entity_poly.type
_entity_poly.pdbx_seq_one_letter_code
_entity_poly.pdbx_strand_id
1 'polypeptide(L)'
;MTFRHKLAHRLALLRDRSVAVAVAGLALLWVASCERPVTVTEPNASVAQLVVSPKVATLQQNQMQDFTAVGFTTTGDTAQIGVTWSVTGGTIDTSSSGKRHFGHYKNASCGNFKVAATSHPGSRTDTATVTVTCGASPVASVSVAPPSVAVPVGQTVQLTATPKDANGTALAGRTVTWSSSNTSVANVDGSGLVTAAAAGSATITATSEGQSGTSSVTVTSPAANKFVVGDRVQTTDVTNIRNAPAVSGTLVGTQPAGAQGTVVGGPVLDAAGDQAIRWQVNFDQGADGWAAEAYLTKAVAVVPVSSVTVSPASATVQVGLTVQLTATPKDANGNPLTGRAVTWSSSNTSVAGVDGNGLVTGGTAGSATITATSEGQSGTSSITVSNVPVPVSSVTVSPASASVSAGQTVQLTATPKDANGNPLAGRVITWASSNTSVATVTGTGLVSGGAAGSATITATSEGQSGTASITVAVPVASVTVSPASASVPAGQTAQLTATPKDASGNPLSGRVITWASSNTSVATVSSSGLVTGKVAGSATITATSEGQSGTSSVTVTAVPVASVTVTPASASVNEGSTVQLTATPQDGNGNPLSGRVVTWASSNTSVATVSSSGLVTGKVAGSATITATSEGQSGTSAITVVHVPVASVTVSPASASVPAGSALQLTATPKDAAGNPLSGRTIAWSSSNTAVATVSSSGLVSGVVAGSATITAMSEGQSGTAAITVTPPSAGATFGHVFVVTEENTNYSSVIGSSSMPYLNGLAQQYGLATQYYANTHPSIGNYFELSTGQIISNNDNFSTVQNVPNVVRSLLAAGKTWKSYAESIPNACYLGGDTGNYARKHNIFPLLSDVANDPVQACNNVPFTQFATDLANGTLPHFSNIVPNLCNDAHDCSLSTADTWLKNNIDPLIKSSMFQQDGLLIILFDESGGDNTNGGGRVVWVAVSPKSKPAYQSTTLYQHQSTLRLILKGLGVTVFPGAAASAPDMSEFFTP
;
A
#
# COMPACT_ATOMS: atom_id res chain seq x y z
N MET A 1 -18.26 8.28 30.81
CA MET A 1 -17.27 8.79 31.79
C MET A 1 -16.11 7.78 31.84
N THR A 2 -14.81 8.06 31.76
CA THR A 2 -13.98 9.22 31.38
C THR A 2 -12.57 8.66 31.05
N PHE A 3 -12.00 9.10 29.93
CA PHE A 3 -10.74 8.66 29.32
C PHE A 3 -9.47 9.25 29.99
N ARG A 4 -9.44 9.42 31.32
CA ARG A 4 -8.43 10.26 32.00
C ARG A 4 -7.51 9.58 33.04
N HIS A 5 -7.36 8.26 33.03
CA HIS A 5 -6.61 7.58 34.11
C HIS A 5 -5.31 6.84 33.72
N LYS A 6 -4.80 6.95 32.48
CA LYS A 6 -3.53 6.28 32.11
C LYS A 6 -2.39 7.18 31.62
N LEU A 7 -2.62 8.48 31.46
CA LEU A 7 -1.56 9.41 31.04
C LEU A 7 -0.79 10.04 32.23
N ALA A 8 -1.41 10.15 33.41
CA ALA A 8 -0.79 10.74 34.59
C ALA A 8 0.27 9.84 35.25
N HIS A 9 0.26 8.52 35.00
CA HIS A 9 1.18 7.59 35.67
C HIS A 9 2.51 7.38 34.95
N ARG A 10 2.70 7.95 33.74
CA ARG A 10 3.97 7.87 32.98
C ARG A 10 4.81 9.15 33.01
N LEU A 11 4.29 10.28 33.53
CA LEU A 11 5.06 11.52 33.66
C LEU A 11 5.69 11.75 35.04
N ALA A 12 5.42 10.89 36.04
CA ALA A 12 5.87 11.08 37.42
C ALA A 12 7.18 10.35 37.80
N LEU A 13 7.94 9.81 36.83
CA LEU A 13 9.21 9.10 37.08
C LEU A 13 10.45 9.78 36.48
N LEU A 14 10.35 11.05 36.08
CA LEU A 14 11.47 11.84 35.57
C LEU A 14 11.59 13.18 36.30
N ARG A 15 11.90 13.13 37.60
CA ARG A 15 12.55 14.23 38.33
C ARG A 15 13.52 13.64 39.35
N ASP A 16 14.66 14.32 39.48
CA ASP A 16 15.80 14.08 40.37
C ASP A 16 16.85 13.05 39.92
N ARG A 17 17.87 13.52 39.19
CA ARG A 17 19.18 13.87 39.79
C ARG A 17 20.19 14.39 38.76
N SER A 18 20.73 15.55 39.07
CA SER A 18 21.86 16.21 38.43
C SER A 18 23.18 15.49 38.74
N VAL A 19 24.11 15.46 37.76
CA VAL A 19 25.56 15.83 37.84
C VAL A 19 26.35 15.11 36.72
N ALA A 20 26.72 15.93 35.73
CA ALA A 20 28.00 16.06 35.01
C ALA A 20 28.73 14.87 34.31
N VAL A 21 29.10 15.16 33.05
CA VAL A 21 30.32 14.83 32.27
C VAL A 21 30.23 13.79 31.13
N ALA A 22 30.63 14.27 29.93
CA ALA A 22 31.12 13.62 28.69
C ALA A 22 30.11 12.78 27.86
N VAL A 23 29.44 13.34 26.84
CA VAL A 23 29.91 13.60 25.44
C VAL A 23 30.38 12.35 24.70
N ALA A 24 29.47 11.76 23.90
CA ALA A 24 29.59 11.59 22.44
C ALA A 24 28.80 10.35 21.94
N GLY A 25 27.81 10.59 21.07
CA GLY A 25 27.36 9.63 20.07
C GLY A 25 26.21 8.70 20.46
N LEU A 26 24.97 9.19 20.45
CA LEU A 26 23.77 8.36 20.26
C LEU A 26 22.57 9.23 19.87
N ALA A 27 22.47 9.51 18.59
CA ALA A 27 21.24 9.94 17.95
C ALA A 27 21.11 9.21 16.61
N LEU A 28 20.60 7.98 16.64
CA LEU A 28 19.91 7.32 15.53
C LEU A 28 19.36 5.98 16.04
N LEU A 29 18.12 5.68 15.66
CA LEU A 29 17.36 4.42 15.83
C LEU A 29 16.39 4.35 17.03
N TRP A 30 15.31 5.11 16.96
CA TRP A 30 14.02 4.72 17.55
C TRP A 30 12.86 5.19 16.66
N VAL A 31 12.56 4.48 15.57
CA VAL A 31 11.19 4.17 15.09
C VAL A 31 11.27 2.96 14.15
N ALA A 32 10.98 1.76 14.64
CA ALA A 32 10.55 0.63 13.79
C ALA A 32 9.80 -0.40 14.65
N SER A 33 8.55 -0.11 14.98
CA SER A 33 7.59 -1.14 15.39
C SER A 33 6.19 -0.65 15.06
N CYS A 34 5.74 -1.02 13.86
CA CYS A 34 4.43 -1.57 13.56
C CYS A 34 4.30 -1.63 12.04
N GLU A 35 4.37 -2.83 11.46
CA GLU A 35 3.59 -3.20 10.28
C GLU A 35 3.60 -4.74 10.09
N ARG A 36 2.47 -5.37 10.44
CA ARG A 36 2.09 -6.73 10.02
C ARG A 36 1.59 -6.67 8.56
N PRO A 37 1.82 -7.70 7.71
CA PRO A 37 1.16 -7.80 6.40
C PRO A 37 -0.25 -8.41 6.52
N VAL A 38 -1.23 -7.79 5.86
CA VAL A 38 -2.65 -8.22 5.75
C VAL A 38 -2.96 -8.70 4.33
N THR A 39 -3.39 -9.95 4.16
CA THR A 39 -3.91 -10.55 2.91
C THR A 39 -5.39 -10.17 2.65
N VAL A 40 -5.83 -10.15 1.38
CA VAL A 40 -7.08 -9.52 0.86
C VAL A 40 -8.27 -10.49 0.82
N THR A 41 -9.49 -10.03 1.14
CA THR A 41 -10.80 -10.55 0.67
C THR A 41 -11.85 -9.48 1.00
N GLU A 42 -12.29 -8.59 0.10
CA GLU A 42 -13.30 -8.72 -0.97
C GLU A 42 -13.28 -7.39 -1.76
N PRO A 43 -13.47 -7.36 -3.10
CA PRO A 43 -13.78 -6.12 -3.81
C PRO A 43 -15.23 -5.71 -3.45
N ASN A 44 -15.42 -4.50 -2.91
CA ASN A 44 -16.70 -3.91 -2.46
C ASN A 44 -17.07 -4.05 -0.96
N ALA A 45 -16.13 -4.30 -0.06
CA ALA A 45 -16.40 -4.22 1.38
C ALA A 45 -16.84 -2.79 1.79
N SER A 46 -17.92 -2.68 2.58
CA SER A 46 -18.41 -1.37 3.04
C SER A 46 -17.36 -0.66 3.91
N VAL A 47 -16.93 0.53 3.49
CA VAL A 47 -15.95 1.34 4.23
C VAL A 47 -16.61 1.88 5.48
N ALA A 48 -16.18 1.40 6.64
CA ALA A 48 -16.69 1.86 7.94
C ALA A 48 -15.99 3.15 8.38
N GLN A 49 -14.68 3.24 8.12
CA GLN A 49 -13.86 4.37 8.51
C GLN A 49 -12.76 4.63 7.48
N LEU A 50 -12.50 5.89 7.15
CA LEU A 50 -11.34 6.32 6.38
C LEU A 50 -10.42 7.10 7.33
N VAL A 51 -9.11 6.88 7.25
CA VAL A 51 -8.13 7.63 8.04
C VAL A 51 -7.08 8.26 7.14
N VAL A 52 -6.95 9.58 7.24
CA VAL A 52 -5.87 10.38 6.65
C VAL A 52 -4.79 10.66 7.68
N SER A 53 -3.53 10.41 7.32
CA SER A 53 -2.35 10.68 8.14
C SER A 53 -1.26 11.42 7.34
N PRO A 54 -0.55 12.41 7.94
CA PRO A 54 -0.74 12.94 9.29
C PRO A 54 -2.05 13.72 9.43
N LYS A 55 -2.61 13.80 10.65
CA LYS A 55 -3.87 14.53 10.92
C LYS A 55 -3.72 16.05 10.98
N VAL A 56 -2.54 16.50 11.36
CA VAL A 56 -2.14 17.90 11.39
C VAL A 56 -0.75 17.98 10.78
N ALA A 57 -0.56 18.90 9.83
CA ALA A 57 0.76 19.21 9.28
C ALA A 57 1.01 20.71 9.36
N THR A 58 2.24 21.09 9.68
CA THR A 58 2.71 22.47 9.58
C THR A 58 3.79 22.54 8.52
N LEU A 59 3.56 23.34 7.48
CA LEU A 59 4.42 23.44 6.31
C LEU A 59 4.89 24.86 6.12
N GLN A 60 6.11 25.01 5.61
CA GLN A 60 6.52 26.28 5.03
C GLN A 60 5.86 26.46 3.66
N GLN A 61 5.70 27.70 3.23
CA GLN A 61 5.17 28.04 1.91
C GLN A 61 5.90 27.24 0.81
N ASN A 62 5.15 26.60 -0.09
CA ASN A 62 5.65 25.72 -1.16
C ASN A 62 6.34 24.41 -0.74
N GLN A 63 6.41 24.11 0.56
CA GLN A 63 6.88 22.80 1.02
C GLN A 63 5.84 21.72 0.67
N MET A 64 6.33 20.59 0.16
CA MET A 64 5.48 19.43 -0.12
C MET A 64 5.29 18.58 1.14
N GLN A 65 4.09 18.04 1.31
CA GLN A 65 3.74 17.10 2.36
C GLN A 65 2.96 15.94 1.79
N ASP A 66 3.43 14.74 2.08
CA ASP A 66 2.71 13.52 1.72
C ASP A 66 1.65 13.22 2.77
N PHE A 67 0.44 12.95 2.29
CA PHE A 67 -0.66 12.40 3.06
C PHE A 67 -0.93 10.98 2.59
N THR A 68 -1.21 10.08 3.52
CA THR A 68 -1.64 8.71 3.23
C THR A 68 -3.08 8.55 3.69
N ALA A 69 -3.93 7.98 2.83
CA ALA A 69 -5.29 7.58 3.16
C ALA A 69 -5.40 6.04 3.18
N VAL A 70 -6.00 5.50 4.24
CA VAL A 70 -6.27 4.07 4.40
C VAL A 70 -7.72 3.87 4.85
N GLY A 71 -8.47 3.08 4.09
CA GLY A 71 -9.83 2.67 4.46
C GLY A 71 -9.81 1.48 5.40
N PHE A 72 -10.74 1.45 6.34
CA PHE A 72 -10.96 0.35 7.28
C PHE A 72 -12.40 -0.16 7.21
N THR A 73 -12.55 -1.47 7.32
CA THR A 73 -13.85 -2.15 7.49
C THR A 73 -14.37 -1.97 8.93
N THR A 74 -15.60 -2.40 9.21
CA THR A 74 -16.18 -2.38 10.58
C THR A 74 -15.39 -3.23 11.58
N THR A 75 -14.59 -4.19 11.10
CA THR A 75 -13.71 -5.06 11.92
C THR A 75 -12.34 -4.44 12.18
N GLY A 76 -12.00 -3.31 11.57
CA GLY A 76 -10.71 -2.63 11.73
C GLY A 76 -9.61 -3.10 10.76
N ASP A 77 -9.94 -3.95 9.78
CA ASP A 77 -8.99 -4.37 8.74
C ASP A 77 -8.90 -3.36 7.60
N THR A 78 -7.74 -3.27 6.94
CA THR A 78 -7.55 -2.36 5.80
C THR A 78 -8.36 -2.81 4.58
N ALA A 79 -9.27 -1.97 4.10
CA ALA A 79 -10.12 -2.21 2.94
C ALA A 79 -9.44 -1.80 1.62
N GLN A 80 -9.67 -2.57 0.56
CA GLN A 80 -9.32 -2.17 -0.82
C GLN A 80 -10.35 -1.14 -1.31
N ILE A 81 -9.92 0.11 -1.51
CA ILE A 81 -10.79 1.24 -1.87
C ILE A 81 -10.15 2.08 -2.99
N GLY A 82 -10.95 2.85 -3.73
CA GLY A 82 -10.47 4.02 -4.47
C GLY A 82 -10.50 5.25 -3.56
N VAL A 83 -9.57 6.18 -3.72
CA VAL A 83 -9.54 7.44 -2.96
C VAL A 83 -9.45 8.63 -3.90
N THR A 84 -10.34 9.60 -3.72
CA THR A 84 -10.27 10.90 -4.37
C THR A 84 -9.86 11.94 -3.34
N TRP A 85 -8.91 12.81 -3.69
CA TRP A 85 -8.41 13.86 -2.82
C TRP A 85 -8.99 15.22 -3.20
N SER A 86 -9.27 16.06 -2.21
CA SER A 86 -9.66 17.45 -2.40
C SER A 86 -9.01 18.36 -1.36
N VAL A 87 -8.81 19.63 -1.71
CA VAL A 87 -8.14 20.61 -0.86
C VAL A 87 -8.90 21.93 -0.86
N THR A 88 -8.90 22.62 0.28
CA THR A 88 -9.50 23.97 0.38
C THR A 88 -8.57 25.08 -0.12
N GLY A 89 -7.35 24.74 -0.52
CA GLY A 89 -6.36 25.63 -1.14
C GLY A 89 -5.04 24.90 -1.39
N GLY A 90 -4.28 25.32 -2.40
CA GLY A 90 -3.09 24.63 -2.89
C GLY A 90 -3.40 23.59 -3.98
N THR A 91 -2.42 22.74 -4.27
CA THR A 91 -2.53 21.61 -5.22
C THR A 91 -2.27 20.30 -4.49
N ILE A 92 -2.89 19.21 -4.95
CA ILE A 92 -2.60 17.87 -4.45
C ILE A 92 -2.52 16.90 -5.64
N ASP A 93 -1.33 16.34 -5.85
CA ASP A 93 -1.12 15.30 -6.87
C ASP A 93 -1.30 13.94 -6.20
N THR A 94 -1.81 12.95 -6.93
CA THR A 94 -2.17 11.66 -6.33
C THR A 94 -1.37 10.52 -6.96
N SER A 95 -0.93 9.59 -6.11
CA SER A 95 -0.34 8.33 -6.53
C SER A 95 -0.87 7.20 -5.65
N SER A 96 -0.91 5.97 -6.15
CA SER A 96 -1.39 4.81 -5.39
C SER A 96 -0.45 3.63 -5.60
N SER A 97 -0.08 2.96 -4.52
CA SER A 97 0.76 1.75 -4.53
C SER A 97 0.18 0.71 -3.59
N GLY A 98 -0.42 -0.34 -4.14
CA GLY A 98 -1.13 -1.36 -3.37
C GLY A 98 -2.35 -0.80 -2.63
N LYS A 99 -2.45 -1.08 -1.31
CA LYS A 99 -3.56 -0.67 -0.42
C LYS A 99 -3.44 0.76 0.15
N ARG A 100 -2.43 1.52 -0.27
CA ARG A 100 -2.14 2.86 0.25
C ARG A 100 -2.28 3.88 -0.87
N HIS A 101 -3.05 4.92 -0.59
CA HIS A 101 -3.26 6.04 -1.51
C HIS A 101 -2.53 7.26 -0.95
N PHE A 102 -1.71 7.88 -1.79
CA PHE A 102 -0.88 9.02 -1.44
C PHE A 102 -1.42 10.28 -2.10
N GLY A 103 -1.50 11.36 -1.33
CA GLY A 103 -1.75 12.72 -1.80
C GLY A 103 -0.56 13.61 -1.48
N HIS A 104 0.09 14.14 -2.51
CA HIS A 104 1.26 15.01 -2.42
C HIS A 104 0.79 16.46 -2.41
N TYR A 105 0.62 17.01 -1.20
CA TYR A 105 0.07 18.34 -1.00
C TYR A 105 1.14 19.42 -1.09
N LYS A 106 0.86 20.51 -1.80
CA LYS A 106 1.68 21.72 -1.83
C LYS A 106 0.78 22.94 -1.84
N ASN A 107 1.17 23.99 -1.13
CA ASN A 107 0.43 25.24 -1.18
C ASN A 107 1.35 26.45 -1.11
N ALA A 108 1.14 27.38 -2.05
CA ALA A 108 1.86 28.64 -2.16
C ALA A 108 1.23 29.75 -1.32
N SER A 109 0.02 29.55 -0.77
CA SER A 109 -0.66 30.53 0.08
C SER A 109 -0.53 30.14 1.54
N CYS A 110 -0.30 31.11 2.41
CA CYS A 110 -0.20 30.90 3.86
C CYS A 110 -1.58 30.92 4.52
N GLY A 111 -1.71 30.18 5.61
CA GLY A 111 -2.98 30.02 6.32
C GLY A 111 -3.29 28.58 6.69
N ASN A 112 -4.51 28.34 7.15
CA ASN A 112 -4.99 27.01 7.51
C ASN A 112 -5.85 26.45 6.38
N PHE A 113 -5.43 25.30 5.85
CA PHE A 113 -6.10 24.60 4.76
C PHE A 113 -6.51 23.21 5.23
N LYS A 114 -7.44 22.60 4.51
CA LYS A 114 -7.86 21.22 4.73
C LYS A 114 -7.48 20.39 3.52
N VAL A 115 -6.95 19.21 3.80
CA VAL A 115 -6.76 18.13 2.84
C VAL A 115 -7.76 17.05 3.20
N ALA A 116 -8.64 16.70 2.26
CA ALA A 116 -9.68 15.70 2.45
C ALA A 116 -9.43 14.52 1.51
N ALA A 117 -9.55 13.30 2.03
CA ALA A 117 -9.61 12.09 1.24
C ALA A 117 -11.03 11.53 1.32
N THR A 118 -11.58 11.06 0.20
CA THR A 118 -12.92 10.45 0.13
C THR A 118 -12.84 9.08 -0.54
N SER A 119 -13.38 8.06 0.12
CA SER A 119 -13.34 6.67 -0.36
C SER A 119 -14.45 6.35 -1.38
N HIS A 120 -14.16 5.46 -2.33
CA HIS A 120 -15.12 4.89 -3.28
C HIS A 120 -14.91 3.37 -3.43
N PRO A 121 -15.96 2.53 -3.33
CA PRO A 121 -17.33 2.87 -2.99
C PRO A 121 -17.51 3.28 -1.51
N GLY A 122 -18.59 3.99 -1.18
CA GLY A 122 -18.99 4.29 0.21
C GLY A 122 -18.86 5.74 0.70
N SER A 123 -18.25 6.64 -0.08
CA SER A 123 -18.23 8.10 0.13
C SER A 123 -17.87 8.58 1.55
N ARG A 124 -17.03 7.82 2.27
CA ARG A 124 -16.54 8.23 3.58
C ARG A 124 -15.40 9.22 3.38
N THR A 125 -15.50 10.38 4.02
CA THR A 125 -14.48 11.42 3.96
C THR A 125 -13.78 11.54 5.29
N ASP A 126 -12.46 11.70 5.25
CA ASP A 126 -11.67 12.06 6.41
C ASP A 126 -10.72 13.20 6.06
N THR A 127 -10.46 14.10 7.02
CA THR A 127 -9.77 15.37 6.77
C THR A 127 -8.54 15.56 7.65
N ALA A 128 -7.49 16.14 7.08
CA ALA A 128 -6.32 16.64 7.78
C ALA A 128 -6.27 18.17 7.70
N THR A 129 -5.75 18.80 8.75
CA THR A 129 -5.53 20.26 8.77
C THR A 129 -4.08 20.55 8.44
N VAL A 130 -3.85 21.48 7.51
CA VAL A 130 -2.52 21.92 7.11
C VAL A 130 -2.37 23.40 7.40
N THR A 131 -1.49 23.74 8.34
CA THR A 131 -1.09 25.12 8.59
C THR A 131 0.13 25.43 7.75
N VAL A 132 -0.03 26.26 6.74
CA VAL A 132 1.10 26.77 5.94
C VAL A 132 1.57 28.06 6.61
N THR A 133 2.69 27.98 7.32
CA THR A 133 3.32 29.13 7.98
C THR A 133 4.12 29.92 6.97
N CYS A 134 3.89 31.23 6.96
CA CYS A 134 4.80 32.19 6.35
C CYS A 134 5.82 32.58 7.43
N GLY A 135 7.03 32.05 7.35
CA GLY A 135 8.09 32.43 8.29
C GLY A 135 9.37 31.68 8.01
N ALA A 136 10.29 32.34 7.32
CA ALA A 136 11.58 31.78 6.94
C ALA A 136 12.36 31.31 8.18
N SER A 137 12.95 30.11 8.16
CA SER A 137 13.75 29.55 9.28
C SER A 137 14.80 30.56 9.76
N PRO A 138 14.92 30.92 11.05
CA PRO A 138 15.86 31.97 11.46
C PRO A 138 17.31 31.64 11.06
N VAL A 139 18.08 32.65 10.68
CA VAL A 139 19.52 32.48 10.41
C VAL A 139 20.23 32.08 11.70
N ALA A 140 20.94 30.94 11.69
CA ALA A 140 21.73 30.46 12.82
C ALA A 140 23.22 30.77 12.68
N SER A 141 23.73 30.97 11.46
CA SER A 141 25.12 31.41 11.21
C SER A 141 25.26 32.08 9.84
N VAL A 142 26.33 32.85 9.63
CA VAL A 142 26.68 33.45 8.31
C VAL A 142 28.12 33.07 7.97
N SER A 143 28.35 32.46 6.80
CA SER A 143 29.71 32.17 6.31
C SER A 143 30.12 33.16 5.23
N VAL A 144 31.34 33.72 5.31
CA VAL A 144 31.91 34.65 4.32
C VAL A 144 33.09 34.01 3.59
N ALA A 145 33.12 34.10 2.26
CA ALA A 145 34.19 33.57 1.42
C ALA A 145 34.70 34.60 0.39
N PRO A 146 36.03 34.65 0.12
CA PRO A 146 37.10 33.96 0.85
C PRO A 146 37.28 34.50 2.29
N PRO A 147 37.85 33.72 3.23
CA PRO A 147 38.05 34.15 4.62
C PRO A 147 39.20 35.18 4.81
N SER A 148 40.10 35.31 3.83
CA SER A 148 41.16 36.34 3.81
C SER A 148 41.61 36.67 2.38
N VAL A 149 41.97 37.94 2.09
CA VAL A 149 42.44 38.40 0.76
C VAL A 149 43.37 39.62 0.81
N ALA A 150 44.25 39.78 -0.19
CA ALA A 150 45.13 40.95 -0.36
C ALA A 150 44.85 41.68 -1.68
N VAL A 151 44.74 43.03 -1.65
CA VAL A 151 44.26 43.87 -2.77
C VAL A 151 45.03 45.21 -2.84
N PRO A 152 45.62 45.64 -3.97
CA PRO A 152 46.27 46.95 -4.09
C PRO A 152 45.30 48.13 -3.93
N VAL A 153 45.78 49.30 -3.46
CA VAL A 153 44.96 50.54 -3.36
C VAL A 153 44.36 50.88 -4.72
N GLY A 154 43.06 51.17 -4.74
CA GLY A 154 42.27 51.48 -5.93
C GLY A 154 41.65 50.25 -6.62
N GLN A 155 41.99 49.03 -6.20
CA GLN A 155 41.39 47.80 -6.74
C GLN A 155 40.22 47.30 -5.87
N THR A 156 39.41 46.40 -6.43
CA THR A 156 38.24 45.83 -5.76
C THR A 156 38.32 44.31 -5.66
N VAL A 157 37.61 43.73 -4.69
CA VAL A 157 37.43 42.27 -4.53
C VAL A 157 36.01 41.95 -4.07
N GLN A 158 35.40 40.93 -4.66
CA GLN A 158 34.06 40.48 -4.27
C GLN A 158 34.13 39.47 -3.13
N LEU A 159 33.38 39.71 -2.06
CA LEU A 159 33.10 38.73 -1.02
C LEU A 159 31.67 38.19 -1.16
N THR A 160 31.47 36.93 -0.79
CA THR A 160 30.15 36.28 -0.80
C THR A 160 29.79 35.83 0.62
N ALA A 161 28.60 36.21 1.09
CA ALA A 161 28.04 35.77 2.37
C ALA A 161 26.87 34.80 2.17
N THR A 162 26.87 33.71 2.92
CA THR A 162 25.82 32.69 2.90
C THR A 162 25.24 32.51 4.30
N PRO A 163 24.05 33.08 4.58
CA PRO A 163 23.29 32.77 5.80
C PRO A 163 22.86 31.31 5.81
N LYS A 164 22.92 30.66 6.97
CA LYS A 164 22.59 29.24 7.15
C LYS A 164 21.67 29.02 8.34
N ASP A 165 20.80 28.02 8.26
CA ASP A 165 19.97 27.59 9.39
C ASP A 165 20.76 26.76 10.42
N ALA A 166 20.09 26.33 11.50
CA ALA A 166 20.71 25.55 12.59
C ALA A 166 21.27 24.19 12.13
N ASN A 167 20.86 23.70 10.95
CA ASN A 167 21.34 22.45 10.36
C ASN A 167 22.47 22.69 9.34
N GLY A 168 22.88 23.94 9.12
CA GLY A 168 23.94 24.31 8.18
C GLY A 168 23.46 24.48 6.73
N THR A 169 22.16 24.48 6.47
CA THR A 169 21.58 24.65 5.12
C THR A 169 21.56 26.11 4.73
N ALA A 170 21.96 26.44 3.50
CA ALA A 170 21.95 27.81 3.00
C ALA A 170 20.52 28.37 2.89
N LEU A 171 20.32 29.58 3.42
CA LEU A 171 19.06 30.30 3.43
C LEU A 171 19.06 31.37 2.33
N ALA A 172 18.29 31.13 1.26
CA ALA A 172 18.15 32.08 0.17
C ALA A 172 17.22 33.26 0.53
N GLY A 173 17.41 34.41 -0.11
CA GLY A 173 16.53 35.58 0.04
C GLY A 173 16.70 36.38 1.35
N ARG A 174 17.74 36.08 2.14
CA ARG A 174 18.02 36.79 3.40
C ARG A 174 18.79 38.07 3.15
N THR A 175 18.37 39.13 3.83
CA THR A 175 19.10 40.40 3.80
C THR A 175 20.43 40.23 4.52
N VAL A 176 21.52 40.54 3.82
CA VAL A 176 22.87 40.60 4.37
C VAL A 176 23.30 42.07 4.40
N THR A 177 23.83 42.49 5.54
CA THR A 177 24.43 43.83 5.72
C THR A 177 25.93 43.68 5.88
N TRP A 178 26.69 44.54 5.23
CA TRP A 178 28.15 44.51 5.24
C TRP A 178 28.72 45.72 5.99
N SER A 179 29.82 45.51 6.69
CA SER A 179 30.55 46.58 7.38
C SER A 179 32.06 46.32 7.32
N SER A 180 32.84 47.40 7.36
CA SER A 180 34.29 47.32 7.46
C SER A 180 34.74 47.84 8.82
N SER A 181 35.69 47.15 9.45
CA SER A 181 36.32 47.60 10.69
C SER A 181 37.18 48.85 10.49
N ASN A 182 37.59 49.15 9.25
CA ASN A 182 38.36 50.34 8.91
C ASN A 182 38.05 50.81 7.48
N THR A 183 37.04 51.67 7.35
CA THR A 183 36.57 52.23 6.08
C THR A 183 37.59 53.17 5.42
N SER A 184 38.61 53.64 6.15
CA SER A 184 39.71 54.39 5.54
C SER A 184 40.71 53.50 4.79
N VAL A 185 40.73 52.19 5.07
CA VAL A 185 41.61 51.20 4.43
C VAL A 185 40.87 50.39 3.39
N ALA A 186 39.71 49.83 3.71
CA ALA A 186 38.87 49.10 2.75
C ALA A 186 37.38 49.36 3.02
N ASN A 187 36.65 49.76 1.99
CA ASN A 187 35.20 49.98 2.04
C ASN A 187 34.46 48.79 1.45
N VAL A 188 33.29 48.44 1.97
CA VAL A 188 32.45 47.38 1.41
C VAL A 188 31.05 47.93 1.13
N ASP A 189 30.49 47.60 -0.02
CA ASP A 189 29.13 48.00 -0.39
C ASP A 189 28.07 46.96 0.02
N GLY A 190 26.79 47.25 -0.25
CA GLY A 190 25.68 46.36 0.09
C GLY A 190 25.67 45.02 -0.65
N SER A 191 26.47 44.87 -1.71
CA SER A 191 26.62 43.62 -2.47
C SER A 191 27.79 42.75 -1.97
N GLY A 192 28.62 43.27 -1.07
CA GLY A 192 29.85 42.61 -0.61
C GLY A 192 31.07 42.89 -1.47
N LEU A 193 31.01 43.88 -2.38
CA LEU A 193 32.16 44.34 -3.14
C LEU A 193 33.01 45.25 -2.26
N VAL A 194 34.27 44.87 -2.08
CA VAL A 194 35.24 45.59 -1.25
C VAL A 194 36.15 46.43 -2.14
N THR A 195 36.25 47.73 -1.86
CA THR A 195 37.14 48.69 -2.53
C THR A 195 38.29 49.06 -1.61
N ALA A 196 39.53 48.82 -2.06
CA ALA A 196 40.75 49.15 -1.35
C ALA A 196 41.05 50.66 -1.44
N ALA A 197 41.02 51.37 -0.31
CA ALA A 197 41.12 52.83 -0.24
C ALA A 197 42.52 53.33 0.16
N ALA A 198 43.20 52.66 1.09
CA ALA A 198 44.55 53.02 1.53
C ALA A 198 45.28 51.79 2.08
N ALA A 199 46.62 51.79 2.05
CA ALA A 199 47.39 50.65 2.55
C ALA A 199 47.17 50.41 4.05
N GLY A 200 47.05 49.14 4.43
CA GLY A 200 46.71 48.73 5.80
C GLY A 200 45.92 47.42 5.81
N SER A 201 45.25 47.11 6.93
CA SER A 201 44.36 45.94 7.05
C SER A 201 42.98 46.33 7.58
N ALA A 202 41.94 45.69 7.08
CA ALA A 202 40.55 45.84 7.54
C ALA A 202 39.84 44.48 7.61
N THR A 203 38.93 44.32 8.57
CA THR A 203 38.06 43.15 8.67
C THR A 203 36.68 43.51 8.13
N ILE A 204 36.21 42.75 7.14
CA ILE A 204 34.89 42.91 6.55
C ILE A 204 33.92 41.92 7.21
N THR A 205 32.81 42.42 7.74
CA THR A 205 31.81 41.62 8.47
C THR A 205 30.47 41.63 7.73
N ALA A 206 29.94 40.45 7.43
CA ALA A 206 28.60 40.24 6.91
C ALA A 206 27.65 39.83 8.05
N THR A 207 26.51 40.49 8.19
CA THR A 207 25.50 40.21 9.23
C THR A 207 24.12 39.98 8.62
N SER A 208 23.44 38.92 9.05
CA SER A 208 22.06 38.60 8.67
C SER A 208 21.29 38.11 9.89
N GLU A 209 20.15 38.74 10.19
CA GLU A 209 19.27 38.40 11.34
C GLU A 209 20.00 38.25 12.69
N GLY A 210 21.02 39.08 12.92
CA GLY A 210 21.80 39.09 14.17
C GLY A 210 22.97 38.12 14.22
N GLN A 211 23.17 37.28 13.20
CA GLN A 211 24.33 36.39 13.06
C GLN A 211 25.35 36.96 12.08
N SER A 212 26.64 36.77 12.34
CA SER A 212 27.72 37.36 11.54
C SER A 212 28.82 36.38 11.13
N GLY A 213 29.50 36.72 10.04
CA GLY A 213 30.73 36.08 9.56
C GLY A 213 31.70 37.13 9.04
N THR A 214 33.00 36.83 9.02
CA THR A 214 34.04 37.83 8.73
C THR A 214 35.06 37.37 7.68
N SER A 215 35.67 38.32 6.98
CA SER A 215 36.84 38.13 6.11
C SER A 215 37.91 39.20 6.39
N SER A 216 39.19 38.83 6.38
CA SER A 216 40.31 39.78 6.54
C SER A 216 40.84 40.29 5.20
N VAL A 217 40.99 41.61 5.06
CA VAL A 217 41.45 42.28 3.83
C VAL A 217 42.73 43.07 4.11
N THR A 218 43.79 42.82 3.34
CA THR A 218 45.07 43.57 3.40
C THR A 218 45.25 44.42 2.15
N VAL A 219 45.48 45.73 2.29
CA VAL A 219 45.64 46.69 1.20
C VAL A 219 47.08 47.16 1.04
N THR A 220 47.59 47.20 -0.19
CA THR A 220 49.01 47.54 -0.53
C THR A 220 49.13 48.79 -1.44
N SER A 221 50.09 49.70 -1.20
CA SER A 221 50.21 50.98 -1.95
C SER A 221 50.78 50.87 -3.38
N PRO A 222 50.40 51.75 -4.35
CA PRO A 222 51.08 51.96 -5.63
C PRO A 222 52.18 53.05 -5.52
N ALA A 223 53.16 53.07 -6.44
CA ALA A 223 54.38 53.91 -6.39
C ALA A 223 54.19 55.44 -6.66
N ALA A 224 55.22 56.25 -6.31
CA ALA A 224 55.25 57.69 -5.94
C ALA A 224 55.22 58.80 -7.05
N ASN A 225 54.97 60.06 -6.65
CA ASN A 225 54.92 61.31 -7.45
C ASN A 225 56.24 61.67 -8.19
N LYS A 226 56.16 62.27 -9.40
CA LYS A 226 57.30 62.50 -10.33
C LYS A 226 58.26 63.66 -9.95
N PHE A 227 57.79 64.74 -9.33
CA PHE A 227 58.62 65.89 -8.90
C PHE A 227 58.25 66.37 -7.48
N VAL A 228 59.12 67.17 -6.86
CA VAL A 228 58.83 67.96 -5.65
C VAL A 228 59.18 69.45 -5.87
N VAL A 229 58.54 70.36 -5.13
CA VAL A 229 58.88 71.79 -5.17
C VAL A 229 60.35 71.97 -4.79
N GLY A 230 61.09 72.73 -5.61
CA GLY A 230 62.54 72.90 -5.53
C GLY A 230 63.33 72.03 -6.52
N ASP A 231 62.71 71.03 -7.15
CA ASP A 231 63.39 70.24 -8.17
C ASP A 231 63.73 71.08 -9.40
N ARG A 232 64.95 70.89 -9.91
CA ARG A 232 65.36 71.38 -11.22
C ARG A 232 64.76 70.49 -12.30
N VAL A 233 64.09 71.10 -13.26
CA VAL A 233 63.45 70.43 -14.39
C VAL A 233 63.91 71.05 -15.70
N GLN A 234 63.80 70.29 -16.78
CA GLN A 234 63.97 70.78 -18.13
C GLN A 234 62.77 70.35 -18.98
N THR A 235 62.39 71.19 -19.93
CA THR A 235 61.39 70.83 -20.94
C THR A 235 61.95 69.74 -21.85
N THR A 236 61.12 68.78 -22.23
CA THR A 236 61.50 67.72 -23.18
C THR A 236 61.15 68.07 -24.63
N ASP A 237 60.29 69.07 -24.84
CA ASP A 237 59.87 69.57 -26.15
C ASP A 237 59.45 71.07 -26.04
N VAL A 238 59.07 71.71 -27.15
CA VAL A 238 58.47 73.05 -27.15
C VAL A 238 57.18 73.03 -26.32
N THR A 239 57.22 73.66 -25.14
CA THR A 239 56.18 73.52 -24.11
C THR A 239 55.41 74.82 -23.94
N ASN A 240 54.09 74.74 -24.03
CA ASN A 240 53.17 75.85 -23.75
C ASN A 240 53.13 76.16 -22.25
N ILE A 241 53.33 77.44 -21.89
CA ILE A 241 53.30 77.92 -20.51
C ILE A 241 52.04 78.76 -20.29
N ARG A 242 51.25 78.42 -19.27
CA ARG A 242 49.95 79.04 -18.99
C ARG A 242 49.91 79.74 -17.63
N ASN A 243 49.02 80.72 -17.48
CA ASN A 243 48.88 81.49 -16.24
C ASN A 243 48.10 80.74 -15.13
N ALA A 244 47.45 79.63 -15.47
CA ALA A 244 46.67 78.79 -14.55
C ALA A 244 46.93 77.30 -14.83
N PRO A 245 46.74 76.40 -13.84
CA PRO A 245 46.96 74.96 -13.97
C PRO A 245 45.86 74.24 -14.78
N ALA A 246 45.45 74.78 -15.93
CA ALA A 246 44.46 74.17 -16.81
C ALA A 246 44.69 74.53 -18.29
N VAL A 247 44.23 73.70 -19.22
CA VAL A 247 44.28 74.00 -20.67
C VAL A 247 43.47 75.24 -21.05
N SER A 248 42.42 75.54 -20.28
CA SER A 248 41.59 76.73 -20.43
C SER A 248 42.27 78.02 -19.96
N GLY A 249 43.39 77.92 -19.24
CA GLY A 249 44.20 79.08 -18.85
C GLY A 249 44.84 79.76 -20.05
N THR A 250 44.97 81.09 -20.00
CA THR A 250 45.57 81.88 -21.09
C THR A 250 47.03 81.49 -21.31
N LEU A 251 47.43 81.30 -22.57
CA LEU A 251 48.82 81.05 -22.94
C LEU A 251 49.65 82.31 -22.69
N VAL A 252 50.68 82.22 -21.85
CA VAL A 252 51.57 83.34 -21.50
C VAL A 252 52.86 83.31 -22.33
N GLY A 253 53.24 82.13 -22.84
CA GLY A 253 54.38 81.96 -23.75
C GLY A 253 54.68 80.49 -24.03
N THR A 254 55.80 80.23 -24.70
CA THR A 254 56.35 78.88 -24.92
C THR A 254 57.80 78.81 -24.47
N GLN A 255 58.24 77.63 -24.05
CA GLN A 255 59.63 77.29 -23.74
C GLN A 255 60.17 76.28 -24.75
N PRO A 256 61.35 76.46 -25.35
CA PRO A 256 61.93 75.48 -26.27
C PRO A 256 62.32 74.19 -25.54
N ALA A 257 62.56 73.09 -26.27
CA ALA A 257 63.08 71.85 -25.70
C ALA A 257 64.44 72.07 -25.02
N GLY A 258 64.64 71.50 -23.82
CA GLY A 258 65.85 71.65 -23.02
C GLY A 258 65.91 72.91 -22.16
N ALA A 259 64.88 73.76 -22.20
CA ALA A 259 64.78 74.94 -21.32
C ALA A 259 64.70 74.48 -19.86
N GLN A 260 65.60 74.98 -19.02
CA GLN A 260 65.68 74.60 -17.62
C GLN A 260 64.90 75.56 -16.73
N GLY A 261 64.35 75.03 -15.65
CA GLY A 261 63.64 75.78 -14.65
C GLY A 261 63.58 75.06 -13.32
N THR A 262 63.01 75.72 -12.33
CA THR A 262 62.82 75.19 -10.98
C THR A 262 61.33 75.06 -10.71
N VAL A 263 60.90 73.89 -10.24
CA VAL A 263 59.51 73.66 -9.84
C VAL A 263 59.21 74.49 -8.59
N VAL A 264 58.21 75.36 -8.68
CA VAL A 264 57.79 76.25 -7.58
C VAL A 264 56.39 75.93 -7.06
N GLY A 265 55.61 75.09 -7.74
CA GLY A 265 54.28 74.67 -7.30
C GLY A 265 53.72 73.48 -8.10
N GLY A 266 52.70 72.81 -7.56
CA GLY A 266 52.14 71.55 -8.10
C GLY A 266 52.40 70.33 -7.20
N PRO A 267 51.92 69.12 -7.55
CA PRO A 267 51.15 68.82 -8.76
C PRO A 267 49.68 69.27 -8.63
N VAL A 268 49.12 69.81 -9.70
CA VAL A 268 47.68 70.04 -9.82
C VAL A 268 47.16 69.28 -11.03
N LEU A 269 46.13 68.45 -10.84
CA LEU A 269 45.45 67.77 -11.93
C LEU A 269 44.44 68.72 -12.58
N ASP A 270 44.51 68.91 -13.90
CA ASP A 270 43.47 69.59 -14.67
C ASP A 270 42.26 68.67 -14.86
N ALA A 271 41.53 68.41 -13.77
CA ALA A 271 40.42 67.45 -13.72
C ALA A 271 39.17 67.91 -14.51
N ALA A 272 39.11 69.17 -14.94
CA ALA A 272 38.03 69.72 -15.76
C ALA A 272 38.43 69.90 -17.25
N GLY A 273 39.73 69.81 -17.56
CA GLY A 273 40.30 69.92 -18.89
C GLY A 273 40.87 68.59 -19.39
N ASP A 274 42.15 68.58 -19.77
CA ASP A 274 42.79 67.44 -20.43
C ASP A 274 43.27 66.33 -19.49
N GLN A 275 42.90 66.38 -18.20
CA GLN A 275 43.36 65.45 -17.16
C GLN A 275 44.89 65.38 -17.03
N ALA A 276 45.62 66.38 -17.54
CA ALA A 276 47.06 66.42 -17.38
C ALA A 276 47.43 66.95 -15.98
N ILE A 277 48.44 66.35 -15.37
CA ILE A 277 49.09 66.92 -14.20
C ILE A 277 49.94 68.09 -14.65
N ARG A 278 49.82 69.23 -13.97
CA ARG A 278 50.54 70.47 -14.27
C ARG A 278 51.36 70.92 -13.08
N TRP A 279 52.51 71.49 -13.39
CA TRP A 279 53.49 72.03 -12.45
C TRP A 279 53.78 73.47 -12.78
N GLN A 280 53.87 74.29 -11.74
CA GLN A 280 54.30 75.67 -11.86
C GLN A 280 55.83 75.69 -11.84
N VAL A 281 56.44 76.20 -12.91
CA VAL A 281 57.88 76.22 -13.11
C VAL A 281 58.33 77.66 -13.36
N ASN A 282 59.37 78.06 -12.63
CA ASN A 282 60.11 79.28 -12.86
C ASN A 282 61.34 78.92 -13.71
N PHE A 283 61.30 79.25 -15.00
CA PHE A 283 62.36 78.92 -15.95
C PHE A 283 63.51 79.91 -15.84
N ASP A 284 64.74 79.45 -16.08
CA ASP A 284 65.92 80.32 -15.95
C ASP A 284 65.90 81.47 -16.95
N GLN A 285 65.28 81.25 -18.11
CA GLN A 285 65.05 82.24 -19.15
C GLN A 285 63.71 81.97 -19.84
N GLY A 286 63.00 83.03 -20.28
CA GLY A 286 61.73 82.93 -21.00
C GLY A 286 60.50 83.13 -20.10
N ALA A 287 59.35 82.61 -20.54
CA ALA A 287 58.08 82.77 -19.83
C ALA A 287 57.92 81.75 -18.69
N ASP A 288 57.52 82.22 -17.51
CA ASP A 288 57.19 81.43 -16.32
C ASP A 288 55.71 81.10 -16.23
N GLY A 289 55.38 79.98 -15.58
CA GLY A 289 53.99 79.59 -15.34
C GLY A 289 53.78 78.08 -15.27
N TRP A 290 52.56 77.64 -15.59
CA TRP A 290 52.14 76.26 -15.51
C TRP A 290 52.47 75.49 -16.79
N ALA A 291 53.27 74.44 -16.65
CA ALA A 291 53.64 73.49 -17.69
C ALA A 291 53.08 72.10 -17.37
N ALA A 292 52.71 71.32 -18.38
CA ALA A 292 52.23 69.95 -18.17
C ALA A 292 53.39 69.00 -17.85
N GLU A 293 53.19 68.13 -16.85
CA GLU A 293 54.17 67.16 -16.33
C GLU A 293 54.75 66.27 -17.44
N ALA A 294 53.95 65.96 -18.45
CA ALA A 294 54.33 65.15 -19.59
C ALA A 294 55.51 65.74 -20.39
N TYR A 295 55.69 67.07 -20.37
CA TYR A 295 56.76 67.76 -21.09
C TYR A 295 57.91 68.20 -20.19
N LEU A 296 57.92 67.74 -18.93
CA LEU A 296 58.97 68.03 -17.97
C LEU A 296 59.71 66.74 -17.62
N THR A 297 61.02 66.87 -17.45
CA THR A 297 61.87 65.86 -16.83
C THR A 297 62.83 66.52 -15.84
N LYS A 298 63.35 65.79 -14.86
CA LYS A 298 64.32 66.34 -13.90
C LYS A 298 65.63 66.67 -14.62
N ALA A 299 66.15 67.88 -14.44
CA ALA A 299 67.43 68.28 -15.00
C ALA A 299 68.57 67.73 -14.14
N VAL A 300 69.52 67.02 -14.76
CA VAL A 300 70.67 66.40 -14.08
C VAL A 300 71.94 67.16 -14.46
N ALA A 301 72.72 67.60 -13.47
CA ALA A 301 74.06 68.14 -13.70
C ALA A 301 75.05 67.00 -14.00
N VAL A 302 75.84 67.08 -15.07
CA VAL A 302 76.77 66.02 -15.47
C VAL A 302 78.11 66.15 -14.72
N VAL A 303 78.49 65.11 -13.97
CA VAL A 303 79.79 64.96 -13.28
C VAL A 303 80.70 64.03 -14.12
N PRO A 304 81.98 64.34 -14.42
CA PRO A 304 82.83 63.48 -15.26
C PRO A 304 83.31 62.19 -14.55
N VAL A 305 83.62 61.13 -15.32
CA VAL A 305 84.25 59.90 -14.79
C VAL A 305 85.72 60.15 -14.41
N SER A 306 86.10 59.79 -13.19
CA SER A 306 87.47 59.91 -12.67
C SER A 306 88.20 58.56 -12.53
N SER A 307 87.49 57.43 -12.39
CA SER A 307 88.10 56.10 -12.34
C SER A 307 87.11 55.00 -12.75
N VAL A 308 87.60 53.80 -13.09
CA VAL A 308 86.77 52.61 -13.35
C VAL A 308 87.29 51.45 -12.49
N THR A 309 86.41 50.82 -11.72
CA THR A 309 86.73 49.59 -10.96
C THR A 309 86.08 48.37 -11.59
N VAL A 310 86.83 47.29 -11.79
CA VAL A 310 86.31 46.02 -12.31
C VAL A 310 86.22 44.99 -11.18
N SER A 311 85.08 44.31 -11.07
CA SER A 311 84.83 43.26 -10.07
C SER A 311 84.35 41.96 -10.73
N PRO A 312 84.86 40.79 -10.30
CA PRO A 312 85.99 40.62 -9.39
C PRO A 312 87.32 41.10 -10.00
N ALA A 313 88.29 41.48 -9.16
CA ALA A 313 89.63 41.91 -9.61
C ALA A 313 90.46 40.76 -10.21
N SER A 314 90.10 39.51 -9.90
CA SER A 314 90.64 38.31 -10.52
C SER A 314 89.60 37.19 -10.54
N ALA A 315 89.59 36.34 -11.56
CA ALA A 315 88.74 35.15 -11.62
C ALA A 315 89.46 33.96 -12.27
N THR A 316 89.03 32.74 -11.91
CA THR A 316 89.41 31.51 -12.61
C THR A 316 88.18 30.93 -13.32
N VAL A 317 88.32 30.57 -14.58
CA VAL A 317 87.24 29.98 -15.41
C VAL A 317 87.75 28.71 -16.10
N GLN A 318 86.91 27.69 -16.26
CA GLN A 318 87.31 26.51 -17.04
C GLN A 318 87.16 26.78 -18.54
N VAL A 319 87.93 26.06 -19.37
CA VAL A 319 87.78 26.07 -20.83
C VAL A 319 86.31 25.85 -21.22
N GLY A 320 85.76 26.76 -22.03
CA GLY A 320 84.38 26.73 -22.51
C GLY A 320 83.34 27.31 -21.55
N LEU A 321 83.71 27.63 -20.31
CA LEU A 321 82.80 28.30 -19.36
C LEU A 321 82.97 29.82 -19.40
N THR A 322 82.03 30.52 -18.76
CA THR A 322 82.03 31.97 -18.70
C THR A 322 82.10 32.50 -17.26
N VAL A 323 82.60 33.73 -17.10
CA VAL A 323 82.56 34.51 -15.87
C VAL A 323 82.16 35.94 -16.18
N GLN A 324 81.19 36.47 -15.44
CA GLN A 324 80.73 37.84 -15.62
C GLN A 324 81.60 38.81 -14.83
N LEU A 325 82.12 39.84 -15.51
CA LEU A 325 82.76 40.99 -14.87
C LEU A 325 81.81 42.17 -14.85
N THR A 326 81.92 43.00 -13.81
CA THR A 326 81.18 44.26 -13.69
C THR A 326 82.16 45.41 -13.61
N ALA A 327 82.00 46.41 -14.48
CA ALA A 327 82.75 47.66 -14.42
C ALA A 327 81.89 48.76 -13.78
N THR A 328 82.48 49.51 -12.87
CA THR A 328 81.82 50.63 -12.18
C THR A 328 82.65 51.88 -12.38
N PRO A 329 82.27 52.76 -13.33
CA PRO A 329 82.81 54.11 -13.43
C PRO A 329 82.47 54.90 -12.16
N LYS A 330 83.39 55.75 -11.69
CA LYS A 330 83.23 56.55 -10.48
C LYS A 330 83.65 57.99 -10.70
N ASP A 331 83.03 58.93 -9.99
CA ASP A 331 83.45 60.34 -9.96
C ASP A 331 84.74 60.54 -9.14
N ALA A 332 85.22 61.78 -9.05
CA ALA A 332 86.44 62.13 -8.30
C ALA A 332 86.34 61.86 -6.79
N ASN A 333 85.12 61.73 -6.26
CA ASN A 333 84.84 61.43 -4.86
C ASN A 333 84.67 59.93 -4.61
N GLY A 334 84.79 59.09 -5.65
CA GLY A 334 84.65 57.64 -5.57
C GLY A 334 83.19 57.14 -5.62
N ASN A 335 82.22 58.01 -5.91
CA ASN A 335 80.82 57.60 -6.05
C ASN A 335 80.59 56.93 -7.40
N PRO A 336 79.84 55.81 -7.47
CA PRO A 336 79.54 55.13 -8.72
C PRO A 336 78.69 56.02 -9.64
N LEU A 337 79.08 56.10 -10.91
CA LEU A 337 78.38 56.78 -11.98
C LEU A 337 77.62 55.75 -12.81
N THR A 338 76.31 55.94 -12.97
CA THR A 338 75.44 55.08 -13.77
C THR A 338 75.21 55.67 -15.17
N GLY A 339 74.86 54.83 -16.15
CA GLY A 339 74.56 55.26 -17.52
C GLY A 339 75.77 55.63 -18.38
N ARG A 340 76.99 55.32 -17.92
CA ARG A 340 78.23 55.59 -18.67
C ARG A 340 78.57 54.44 -19.60
N ALA A 341 78.98 54.77 -20.83
CA ALA A 341 79.43 53.78 -21.78
C ALA A 341 80.74 53.14 -21.29
N VAL A 342 80.77 51.80 -21.24
CA VAL A 342 81.95 51.02 -20.90
C VAL A 342 82.32 50.17 -22.12
N THR A 343 83.58 50.21 -22.53
CA THR A 343 84.14 49.33 -23.55
C THR A 343 85.05 48.29 -22.91
N TRP A 344 84.96 47.05 -23.36
CA TRP A 344 85.72 45.93 -22.83
C TRP A 344 86.76 45.44 -23.83
N SER A 345 87.91 44.97 -23.34
CA SER A 345 88.97 44.38 -24.15
C SER A 345 89.70 43.28 -23.38
N SER A 346 90.30 42.33 -24.11
CA SER A 346 91.12 41.27 -23.54
C SER A 346 92.55 41.37 -24.04
N SER A 347 93.52 41.17 -23.16
CA SER A 347 94.94 41.10 -23.54
C SER A 347 95.26 39.85 -24.35
N ASN A 348 94.43 38.80 -24.29
CA ASN A 348 94.57 37.58 -25.08
C ASN A 348 93.21 36.91 -25.28
N THR A 349 92.55 37.19 -26.41
CA THR A 349 91.22 36.68 -26.74
C THR A 349 91.18 35.16 -26.97
N SER A 350 92.32 34.53 -27.27
CA SER A 350 92.41 33.07 -27.40
C SER A 350 92.41 32.34 -26.06
N VAL A 351 92.80 33.04 -24.98
CA VAL A 351 92.75 32.52 -23.60
C VAL A 351 91.45 32.93 -22.93
N ALA A 352 91.05 34.20 -23.00
CA ALA A 352 89.77 34.65 -22.50
C ALA A 352 89.18 35.74 -23.41
N GLY A 353 88.05 35.48 -24.05
CA GLY A 353 87.29 36.47 -24.82
C GLY A 353 86.33 37.22 -23.91
N VAL A 354 86.11 38.53 -24.12
CA VAL A 354 85.11 39.31 -23.38
C VAL A 354 84.15 39.98 -24.36
N ASP A 355 82.85 39.97 -24.06
CA ASP A 355 81.84 40.64 -24.87
C ASP A 355 81.59 42.09 -24.41
N GLY A 356 80.70 42.80 -25.13
CA GLY A 356 80.35 44.20 -24.83
C GLY A 356 79.67 44.41 -23.47
N ASN A 357 79.21 43.35 -22.82
CA ASN A 357 78.55 43.38 -21.52
C ASN A 357 79.48 42.94 -20.38
N GLY A 358 80.75 42.64 -20.66
CA GLY A 358 81.72 42.19 -19.66
C GLY A 358 81.65 40.70 -19.34
N LEU A 359 80.95 39.89 -20.14
CA LEU A 359 80.94 38.44 -20.00
C LEU A 359 82.21 37.86 -20.62
N VAL A 360 83.01 37.18 -19.82
CA VAL A 360 84.28 36.59 -20.23
C VAL A 360 84.11 35.10 -20.49
N THR A 361 84.47 34.61 -21.67
CA THR A 361 84.48 33.19 -22.04
C THR A 361 85.90 32.65 -22.04
N GLY A 362 86.14 31.57 -21.29
CA GLY A 362 87.43 30.88 -21.28
C GLY A 362 87.65 30.10 -22.56
N GLY A 363 88.72 30.42 -23.30
CA GLY A 363 89.13 29.74 -24.53
C GLY A 363 90.11 28.61 -24.24
N THR A 364 91.40 28.89 -24.30
CA THR A 364 92.49 27.94 -24.02
C THR A 364 93.09 28.17 -22.63
N ALA A 365 93.69 27.12 -22.03
CA ALA A 365 94.30 27.25 -20.72
C ALA A 365 95.46 28.26 -20.71
N GLY A 366 95.49 29.16 -19.73
CA GLY A 366 96.44 30.28 -19.66
C GLY A 366 95.91 31.45 -18.84
N SER A 367 96.57 32.61 -18.90
CA SER A 367 96.09 33.84 -18.25
C SER A 367 95.86 34.98 -19.23
N ALA A 368 94.80 35.76 -19.05
CA ALA A 368 94.49 36.97 -19.80
C ALA A 368 94.03 38.10 -18.86
N THR A 369 94.31 39.35 -19.19
CA THR A 369 93.81 40.51 -18.45
C THR A 369 92.67 41.16 -19.23
N ILE A 370 91.53 41.36 -18.58
CA ILE A 370 90.37 42.03 -19.14
C ILE A 370 90.35 43.48 -18.66
N THR A 371 90.20 44.42 -19.60
CA THR A 371 90.20 45.86 -19.32
C THR A 371 88.85 46.46 -19.68
N ALA A 372 88.25 47.20 -18.75
CA ALA A 372 87.06 48.01 -18.95
C ALA A 372 87.43 49.50 -18.99
N THR A 373 86.97 50.23 -19.99
CA THR A 373 87.28 51.65 -20.20
C THR A 373 86.01 52.49 -20.32
N SER A 374 85.93 53.61 -19.61
CA SER A 374 84.82 54.57 -19.68
C SER A 374 85.38 56.00 -19.63
N GLU A 375 85.02 56.84 -20.61
CA GLU A 375 85.44 58.25 -20.71
C GLU A 375 86.96 58.47 -20.53
N GLY A 376 87.78 57.54 -21.05
CA GLY A 376 89.24 57.60 -20.98
C GLY A 376 89.87 57.04 -19.70
N GLN A 377 89.07 56.61 -18.72
CA GLN A 377 89.54 55.93 -17.50
C GLN A 377 89.33 54.42 -17.59
N SER A 378 90.25 53.63 -17.02
CA SER A 378 90.23 52.18 -17.13
C SER A 378 90.40 51.45 -15.80
N GLY A 379 89.81 50.26 -15.71
CA GLY A 379 90.03 49.28 -14.65
C GLY A 379 90.26 47.90 -15.26
N THR A 380 90.93 47.00 -14.53
CA THR A 380 91.32 45.68 -15.04
C THR A 380 90.92 44.54 -14.12
N SER A 381 90.81 43.34 -14.70
CA SER A 381 90.63 42.08 -13.99
C SER A 381 91.49 40.98 -14.60
N SER A 382 92.15 40.18 -13.76
CA SER A 382 92.99 39.06 -14.21
C SER A 382 92.21 37.74 -14.29
N ILE A 383 92.20 37.11 -15.46
CA ILE A 383 91.48 35.87 -15.75
C ILE A 383 92.47 34.74 -15.95
N THR A 384 92.34 33.67 -15.16
CA THR A 384 93.06 32.41 -15.37
C THR A 384 92.10 31.36 -15.93
N VAL A 385 92.45 30.75 -17.06
CA VAL A 385 91.68 29.68 -17.69
C VAL A 385 92.34 28.34 -17.43
N SER A 386 91.60 27.40 -16.85
CA SER A 386 92.09 26.07 -16.48
C SER A 386 91.37 24.97 -17.28
N ASN A 387 92.06 23.88 -17.63
CA ASN A 387 91.45 22.70 -18.27
C ASN A 387 91.27 21.50 -17.31
N VAL A 388 91.55 21.66 -16.02
CA VAL A 388 91.51 20.55 -15.07
C VAL A 388 90.04 20.12 -14.87
N PRO A 389 89.64 18.88 -15.19
CA PRO A 389 88.28 18.41 -14.96
C PRO A 389 87.95 18.42 -13.47
N VAL A 390 86.75 18.88 -13.08
CA VAL A 390 86.29 18.77 -11.70
C VAL A 390 86.04 17.28 -11.39
N PRO A 391 86.67 16.67 -10.37
CA PRO A 391 86.47 15.26 -10.07
C PRO A 391 85.06 15.00 -9.50
N VAL A 392 84.50 13.81 -9.75
CA VAL A 392 83.29 13.36 -9.04
C VAL A 392 83.63 13.19 -7.55
N SER A 393 82.84 13.81 -6.67
CA SER A 393 82.99 13.69 -5.21
C SER A 393 81.96 12.76 -4.58
N SER A 394 80.79 12.56 -5.20
CA SER A 394 79.77 11.62 -4.72
C SER A 394 78.85 11.15 -5.85
N VAL A 395 78.15 10.04 -5.65
CA VAL A 395 77.07 9.57 -6.54
C VAL A 395 75.81 9.34 -5.69
N THR A 396 74.69 9.90 -6.13
CA THR A 396 73.37 9.67 -5.50
C THR A 396 72.50 8.81 -6.37
N VAL A 397 71.82 7.80 -5.79
CA VAL A 397 70.90 6.90 -6.50
C VAL A 397 69.48 7.12 -6.01
N SER A 398 68.52 7.24 -6.92
CA SER A 398 67.10 7.44 -6.62
C SER A 398 66.21 6.46 -7.40
N PRO A 399 65.20 5.83 -6.76
CA PRO A 399 64.96 5.81 -5.32
C PRO A 399 66.08 5.05 -4.56
N ALA A 400 66.29 5.38 -3.28
CA ALA A 400 67.30 4.73 -2.43
C ALA A 400 66.92 3.29 -2.02
N SER A 401 65.64 2.92 -2.16
CA SER A 401 65.16 1.55 -1.99
C SER A 401 63.91 1.29 -2.82
N ALA A 402 63.73 0.07 -3.32
CA ALA A 402 62.52 -0.35 -4.00
C ALA A 402 62.16 -1.81 -3.70
N SER A 403 60.86 -2.12 -3.69
CA SER A 403 60.36 -3.51 -3.68
C SER A 403 59.86 -3.86 -5.06
N VAL A 404 60.27 -5.00 -5.60
CA VAL A 404 59.87 -5.45 -6.94
C VAL A 404 59.39 -6.89 -6.87
N SER A 405 58.25 -7.21 -7.49
CA SER A 405 57.80 -8.61 -7.59
C SER A 405 58.69 -9.37 -8.56
N ALA A 406 58.81 -10.70 -8.37
CA ALA A 406 59.55 -11.55 -9.30
C ALA A 406 59.02 -11.37 -10.75
N GLY A 407 59.92 -11.12 -11.70
CA GLY A 407 59.60 -10.87 -13.10
C GLY A 407 59.17 -9.43 -13.43
N GLN A 408 59.06 -8.54 -12.45
CA GLN A 408 58.77 -7.11 -12.66
C GLN A 408 60.05 -6.27 -12.62
N THR A 409 59.98 -5.03 -13.11
CA THR A 409 61.13 -4.12 -13.20
C THR A 409 60.90 -2.81 -12.45
N VAL A 410 62.00 -2.15 -12.06
CA VAL A 410 62.01 -0.80 -11.47
C VAL A 410 63.20 0.00 -12.00
N GLN A 411 63.00 1.25 -12.38
CA GLN A 411 64.05 2.12 -12.89
C GLN A 411 64.73 2.88 -11.76
N LEU A 412 66.07 2.83 -11.71
CA LEU A 412 66.90 3.66 -10.85
C LEU A 412 67.58 4.76 -11.67
N THR A 413 67.85 5.90 -11.05
CA THR A 413 68.62 7.01 -11.64
C THR A 413 69.81 7.33 -10.75
N ALA A 414 71.00 7.47 -11.33
CA ALA A 414 72.22 7.87 -10.63
C ALA A 414 72.68 9.26 -11.08
N THR A 415 73.07 10.09 -10.12
CA THR A 415 73.54 11.47 -10.35
C THR A 415 74.90 11.66 -9.67
N PRO A 416 76.01 11.69 -10.44
CA PRO A 416 77.33 12.10 -9.96
C PRO A 416 77.33 13.58 -9.60
N LYS A 417 78.03 13.96 -8.53
CA LYS A 417 78.11 15.33 -8.03
C LYS A 417 79.55 15.74 -7.72
N ASP A 418 79.88 17.02 -7.89
CA ASP A 418 81.14 17.60 -7.42
C ASP A 418 81.17 17.78 -5.90
N ALA A 419 82.27 18.31 -5.35
CA ALA A 419 82.44 18.55 -3.92
C ALA A 419 81.46 19.60 -3.35
N ASN A 420 80.89 20.44 -4.20
CA ASN A 420 79.90 21.46 -3.83
C ASN A 420 78.47 20.94 -3.97
N GLY A 421 78.28 19.68 -4.38
CA GLY A 421 76.97 19.05 -4.55
C GLY A 421 76.29 19.34 -5.90
N ASN A 422 76.98 19.97 -6.86
CA ASN A 422 76.44 20.23 -8.19
C ASN A 422 76.47 18.96 -9.05
N PRO A 423 75.42 18.69 -9.84
CA PRO A 423 75.39 17.52 -10.72
C PRO A 423 76.42 17.63 -11.84
N LEU A 424 77.16 16.55 -12.09
CA LEU A 424 78.13 16.43 -13.17
C LEU A 424 77.51 15.64 -14.33
N ALA A 425 77.28 16.32 -15.46
CA ALA A 425 76.76 15.71 -16.67
C ALA A 425 77.86 15.01 -17.49
N GLY A 426 77.48 14.03 -18.32
CA GLY A 426 78.38 13.35 -19.26
C GLY A 426 79.36 12.34 -18.61
N ARG A 427 79.25 12.09 -17.31
CA ARG A 427 80.11 11.12 -16.61
C ARG A 427 79.61 9.69 -16.85
N VAL A 428 80.55 8.78 -17.06
CA VAL A 428 80.25 7.35 -17.22
C VAL A 428 79.82 6.78 -15.87
N ILE A 429 78.71 6.05 -15.86
CA ILE A 429 78.16 5.38 -14.67
C ILE A 429 78.17 3.88 -14.94
N THR A 430 78.77 3.13 -14.03
CA THR A 430 78.76 1.66 -14.06
C THR A 430 77.83 1.13 -12.98
N TRP A 431 76.91 0.24 -13.35
CA TRP A 431 75.95 -0.36 -12.43
C TRP A 431 76.33 -1.80 -12.09
N ALA A 432 76.15 -2.20 -10.84
CA ALA A 432 76.37 -3.57 -10.38
C ALA A 432 75.30 -3.98 -9.38
N SER A 433 74.95 -5.28 -9.37
CA SER A 433 74.10 -5.89 -8.33
C SER A 433 74.94 -6.75 -7.41
N SER A 434 74.70 -6.67 -6.10
CA SER A 434 75.34 -7.53 -5.11
C SER A 434 74.85 -8.99 -5.20
N ASN A 435 73.68 -9.23 -5.79
CA ASN A 435 73.13 -10.58 -5.98
C ASN A 435 72.24 -10.64 -7.22
N THR A 436 72.79 -11.13 -8.33
CA THR A 436 72.12 -11.23 -9.62
C THR A 436 71.03 -12.31 -9.68
N SER A 437 71.00 -13.26 -8.75
CA SER A 437 69.87 -14.22 -8.66
C SER A 437 68.64 -13.57 -8.05
N VAL A 438 68.80 -12.50 -7.25
CA VAL A 438 67.71 -11.74 -6.64
C VAL A 438 67.32 -10.55 -7.49
N ALA A 439 68.27 -9.75 -7.98
CA ALA A 439 67.98 -8.64 -8.88
C ALA A 439 69.11 -8.39 -9.87
N THR A 440 68.79 -8.22 -11.15
CA THR A 440 69.73 -7.79 -12.19
C THR A 440 69.54 -6.31 -12.50
N VAL A 441 70.57 -5.62 -12.99
CA VAL A 441 70.50 -4.21 -13.38
C VAL A 441 71.16 -3.99 -14.74
N THR A 442 70.53 -3.20 -15.61
CA THR A 442 71.09 -2.84 -16.92
C THR A 442 72.08 -1.66 -16.81
N GLY A 443 72.83 -1.39 -17.88
CA GLY A 443 73.71 -0.22 -17.96
C GLY A 443 73.00 1.14 -17.87
N THR A 444 71.67 1.17 -18.05
CA THR A 444 70.83 2.36 -17.89
C THR A 444 70.16 2.44 -16.51
N GLY A 445 70.45 1.52 -15.58
CA GLY A 445 69.86 1.51 -14.24
C GLY A 445 68.48 0.84 -14.13
N LEU A 446 68.03 0.10 -15.15
CA LEU A 446 66.77 -0.66 -15.07
C LEU A 446 67.01 -1.97 -14.31
N VAL A 447 66.35 -2.13 -13.16
CA VAL A 447 66.47 -3.31 -12.30
C VAL A 447 65.34 -4.29 -12.58
N SER A 448 65.65 -5.59 -12.69
CA SER A 448 64.65 -6.66 -12.83
C SER A 448 64.69 -7.61 -11.63
N GLY A 449 63.53 -7.92 -11.06
CA GLY A 449 63.38 -8.86 -9.94
C GLY A 449 63.47 -10.32 -10.39
N GLY A 450 64.36 -11.09 -9.76
CA GLY A 450 64.53 -12.53 -9.94
C GLY A 450 63.90 -13.33 -8.80
N ALA A 451 64.72 -14.06 -8.06
CA ALA A 451 64.31 -14.83 -6.88
C ALA A 451 64.05 -13.92 -5.67
N ALA A 452 63.20 -14.39 -4.76
CA ALA A 452 62.91 -13.67 -3.53
C ALA A 452 64.18 -13.49 -2.66
N GLY A 453 64.34 -12.31 -2.07
CA GLY A 453 65.52 -11.94 -1.31
C GLY A 453 65.84 -10.45 -1.40
N SER A 454 67.01 -10.04 -0.92
CA SER A 454 67.50 -8.66 -1.02
C SER A 454 68.78 -8.57 -1.85
N ALA A 455 68.87 -7.55 -2.70
CA ALA A 455 70.07 -7.20 -3.44
C ALA A 455 70.35 -5.70 -3.33
N THR A 456 71.61 -5.31 -3.24
CA THR A 456 72.04 -3.91 -3.29
C THR A 456 72.53 -3.58 -4.70
N ILE A 457 71.94 -2.57 -5.32
CA ILE A 457 72.37 -2.05 -6.61
C ILE A 457 73.31 -0.86 -6.38
N THR A 458 74.50 -0.91 -6.96
CA THR A 458 75.54 0.11 -6.82
C THR A 458 75.76 0.82 -8.15
N ALA A 459 75.73 2.15 -8.15
CA ALA A 459 76.14 2.99 -9.28
C ALA A 459 77.49 3.64 -8.94
N THR A 460 78.49 3.46 -9.82
CA THR A 460 79.85 3.97 -9.62
C THR A 460 80.26 4.89 -10.76
N SER A 461 80.86 6.03 -10.44
CA SER A 461 81.44 6.98 -11.39
C SER A 461 82.74 7.53 -10.82
N GLU A 462 83.85 7.42 -11.57
CA GLU A 462 85.19 7.92 -11.17
C GLU A 462 85.65 7.49 -9.76
N GLY A 463 85.31 6.26 -9.37
CA GLY A 463 85.69 5.70 -8.06
C GLY A 463 84.76 6.09 -6.91
N GLN A 464 83.75 6.93 -7.14
CA GLN A 464 82.70 7.25 -6.16
C GLN A 464 81.44 6.43 -6.44
N SER A 465 80.72 6.05 -5.37
CA SER A 465 79.56 5.16 -5.48
C SER A 465 78.34 5.68 -4.71
N GLY A 466 77.16 5.34 -5.23
CA GLY A 466 75.88 5.45 -4.54
C GLY A 466 75.13 4.12 -4.66
N THR A 467 74.25 3.82 -3.71
CA THR A 467 73.57 2.52 -3.65
C THR A 467 72.06 2.64 -3.52
N ALA A 468 71.34 1.63 -4.00
CA ALA A 468 69.93 1.42 -3.72
C ALA A 468 69.65 -0.02 -3.27
N SER A 469 68.80 -0.21 -2.27
CA SER A 469 68.39 -1.54 -1.79
C SER A 469 67.15 -2.05 -2.51
N ILE A 470 67.23 -3.23 -3.11
CA ILE A 470 66.15 -3.90 -3.83
C ILE A 470 65.70 -5.12 -3.04
N THR A 471 64.40 -5.23 -2.76
CA THR A 471 63.81 -6.42 -2.15
C THR A 471 62.84 -7.07 -3.12
N VAL A 472 62.99 -8.38 -3.34
CA VAL A 472 62.04 -9.20 -4.09
C VAL A 472 61.24 -10.04 -3.11
N ALA A 473 59.92 -9.84 -3.08
CA ALA A 473 59.03 -10.52 -2.15
C ALA A 473 58.86 -12.01 -2.52
N VAL A 474 58.78 -12.88 -1.51
CA VAL A 474 58.42 -14.31 -1.69
C VAL A 474 56.96 -14.39 -2.17
N PRO A 475 56.62 -15.07 -3.28
CA PRO A 475 55.23 -15.17 -3.71
C PRO A 475 54.40 -16.03 -2.75
N VAL A 476 53.11 -15.69 -2.59
CA VAL A 476 52.17 -16.59 -1.91
C VAL A 476 51.94 -17.83 -2.78
N ALA A 477 52.18 -19.02 -2.23
CA ALA A 477 51.93 -20.29 -2.89
C ALA A 477 50.61 -20.96 -2.43
N SER A 478 50.16 -20.69 -1.21
CA SER A 478 48.87 -21.19 -0.70
C SER A 478 48.29 -20.25 0.36
N VAL A 479 46.98 -20.33 0.59
CA VAL A 479 46.30 -19.65 1.70
C VAL A 479 45.57 -20.71 2.53
N THR A 480 45.79 -20.70 3.85
CA THR A 480 45.09 -21.60 4.79
C THR A 480 44.11 -20.80 5.62
N VAL A 481 42.87 -21.27 5.76
CA VAL A 481 41.83 -20.63 6.58
C VAL A 481 41.54 -21.51 7.80
N SER A 482 41.50 -20.90 8.98
CA SER A 482 41.23 -21.57 10.26
C SER A 482 40.10 -20.87 11.04
N PRO A 483 39.17 -21.62 11.66
CA PRO A 483 38.97 -23.07 11.47
C PRO A 483 38.55 -23.41 10.03
N ALA A 484 38.73 -24.68 9.61
CA ALA A 484 38.33 -25.15 8.28
C ALA A 484 36.80 -25.30 8.13
N SER A 485 36.10 -25.41 9.27
CA SER A 485 34.64 -25.33 9.35
C SER A 485 34.20 -24.62 10.62
N ALA A 486 33.05 -23.94 10.56
CA ALA A 486 32.45 -23.26 11.72
C ALA A 486 30.93 -23.44 11.72
N SER A 487 30.35 -23.61 12.92
CA SER A 487 28.91 -23.60 13.14
C SER A 487 28.53 -22.32 13.89
N VAL A 488 27.63 -21.52 13.32
CA VAL A 488 27.30 -20.18 13.83
C VAL A 488 25.78 -20.03 13.93
N PRO A 489 25.18 -19.86 15.13
CA PRO A 489 23.76 -19.54 15.21
C PRO A 489 23.41 -18.26 14.45
N ALA A 490 22.24 -18.22 13.82
CA ALA A 490 21.76 -17.01 13.16
C ALA A 490 21.76 -15.81 14.13
N GLY A 491 22.33 -14.69 13.71
CA GLY A 491 22.55 -13.49 14.53
C GLY A 491 23.91 -13.43 15.25
N GLN A 492 24.62 -14.55 15.37
CA GLN A 492 25.93 -14.61 16.02
C GLN A 492 27.09 -14.48 15.02
N THR A 493 28.30 -14.31 15.55
CA THR A 493 29.52 -14.17 14.76
C THR A 493 30.56 -15.25 15.08
N ALA A 494 31.46 -15.51 14.14
CA ALA A 494 32.65 -16.34 14.32
C ALA A 494 33.83 -15.73 13.58
N GLN A 495 35.02 -15.73 14.20
CA GLN A 495 36.23 -15.19 13.60
C GLN A 495 36.97 -16.27 12.82
N LEU A 496 37.27 -16.01 11.55
CA LEU A 496 38.18 -16.81 10.74
C LEU A 496 39.52 -16.12 10.61
N THR A 497 40.60 -16.90 10.51
CA THR A 497 41.96 -16.40 10.27
C THR A 497 42.50 -17.01 8.99
N ALA A 498 43.03 -16.18 8.09
CA ALA A 498 43.69 -16.63 6.87
C ALA A 498 45.21 -16.40 6.98
N THR A 499 45.98 -17.44 6.65
CA THR A 499 47.45 -17.42 6.68
C THR A 499 47.97 -17.75 5.28
N PRO A 500 48.44 -16.75 4.50
CA PRO A 500 49.19 -16.97 3.28
C PRO A 500 50.53 -17.64 3.60
N LYS A 501 50.96 -18.59 2.77
CA LYS A 501 52.20 -19.34 2.93
C LYS A 501 53.00 -19.36 1.63
N ASP A 502 54.33 -19.40 1.76
CA ASP A 502 55.23 -19.64 0.64
C ASP A 502 55.19 -21.11 0.16
N ALA A 503 55.96 -21.43 -0.89
CA ALA A 503 56.03 -22.77 -1.45
C ALA A 503 56.63 -23.82 -0.49
N SER A 504 57.36 -23.38 0.54
CA SER A 504 57.92 -24.23 1.60
C SER A 504 56.98 -24.38 2.79
N GLY A 505 55.81 -23.72 2.78
CA GLY A 505 54.80 -23.78 3.83
C GLY A 505 55.00 -22.78 4.97
N ASN A 506 55.96 -21.86 4.87
CA ASN A 506 56.19 -20.82 5.89
C ASN A 506 55.15 -19.71 5.78
N PRO A 507 54.63 -19.17 6.90
CA PRO A 507 53.66 -18.08 6.87
C PRO A 507 54.28 -16.77 6.35
N LEU A 508 53.54 -16.06 5.50
CA LEU A 508 53.91 -14.75 4.96
C LEU A 508 53.09 -13.64 5.63
N SER A 509 53.76 -12.72 6.31
CA SER A 509 53.13 -11.55 6.94
C SER A 509 53.01 -10.35 6.00
N GLY A 510 52.10 -9.43 6.32
CA GLY A 510 51.94 -8.16 5.59
C GLY A 510 51.26 -8.28 4.21
N ARG A 511 50.72 -9.46 3.88
CA ARG A 511 50.00 -9.70 2.63
C ARG A 511 48.55 -9.27 2.74
N VAL A 512 48.04 -8.67 1.67
CA VAL A 512 46.63 -8.30 1.57
C VAL A 512 45.80 -9.56 1.39
N ILE A 513 44.72 -9.67 2.17
CA ILE A 513 43.78 -10.79 2.12
C ILE A 513 42.40 -10.22 1.80
N THR A 514 41.78 -10.75 0.75
CA THR A 514 40.42 -10.42 0.36
C THR A 514 39.50 -11.57 0.76
N TRP A 515 38.43 -11.25 1.48
CA TRP A 515 37.43 -12.23 1.93
C TRP A 515 36.16 -12.16 1.10
N ALA A 516 35.57 -13.32 0.81
CA ALA A 516 34.30 -13.44 0.10
C ALA A 516 33.44 -14.54 0.72
N SER A 517 32.11 -14.37 0.65
CA SER A 517 31.14 -15.41 0.99
C SER A 517 30.45 -15.92 -0.26
N SER A 518 30.32 -17.24 -0.41
CA SER A 518 29.57 -17.84 -1.51
C SER A 518 28.06 -17.56 -1.43
N ASN A 519 27.53 -17.22 -0.25
CA ASN A 519 26.13 -16.88 -0.07
C ASN A 519 25.93 -15.84 1.05
N THR A 520 25.90 -14.57 0.67
CA THR A 520 25.75 -13.43 1.58
C THR A 520 24.36 -13.30 2.22
N SER A 521 23.37 -14.07 1.75
CA SER A 521 22.05 -14.19 2.40
C SER A 521 22.08 -15.14 3.60
N VAL A 522 23.00 -16.12 3.59
CA VAL A 522 23.22 -17.06 4.70
C VAL A 522 24.27 -16.54 5.69
N ALA A 523 25.44 -16.12 5.20
CA ALA A 523 26.51 -15.58 6.05
C ALA A 523 27.33 -14.51 5.32
N THR A 524 27.67 -13.41 6.01
CA THR A 524 28.58 -12.37 5.51
C THR A 524 29.92 -12.44 6.21
N VAL A 525 30.98 -11.93 5.58
CA VAL A 525 32.33 -11.86 6.16
C VAL A 525 32.90 -10.45 6.01
N SER A 526 33.58 -9.95 7.05
CA SER A 526 34.26 -8.65 7.02
C SER A 526 35.65 -8.73 6.36
N SER A 527 36.30 -7.59 6.13
CA SER A 527 37.69 -7.53 5.68
C SER A 527 38.69 -8.12 6.69
N SER A 528 38.31 -8.26 7.97
CA SER A 528 39.11 -8.90 9.00
C SER A 528 38.84 -10.40 9.15
N GLY A 529 37.97 -11.00 8.34
CA GLY A 529 37.58 -12.41 8.46
C GLY A 529 36.52 -12.70 9.52
N LEU A 530 35.82 -11.68 10.04
CA LEU A 530 34.71 -11.86 10.98
C LEU A 530 33.44 -12.25 10.22
N VAL A 531 32.96 -13.47 10.44
CA VAL A 531 31.76 -14.02 9.81
C VAL A 531 30.53 -13.73 10.67
N THR A 532 29.43 -13.31 10.05
CA THR A 532 28.12 -13.11 10.69
C THR A 532 27.10 -14.04 10.05
N GLY A 533 26.50 -14.93 10.84
CA GLY A 533 25.41 -15.80 10.40
C GLY A 533 24.09 -15.02 10.34
N LYS A 534 23.38 -15.09 9.21
CA LYS A 534 22.10 -14.37 9.01
C LYS A 534 20.90 -15.31 9.06
N VAL A 535 20.92 -16.35 8.23
CA VAL A 535 19.80 -17.30 8.07
C VAL A 535 20.37 -18.71 8.09
N ALA A 536 19.64 -19.64 8.70
CA ALA A 536 20.05 -21.04 8.76
C ALA A 536 20.31 -21.60 7.35
N GLY A 537 21.45 -22.28 7.17
CA GLY A 537 21.93 -22.72 5.86
C GLY A 537 23.44 -22.92 5.86
N SER A 538 24.03 -23.09 4.67
CA SER A 538 25.48 -23.21 4.50
C SER A 538 26.04 -22.13 3.58
N ALA A 539 27.26 -21.67 3.89
CA ALA A 539 28.03 -20.76 3.06
C ALA A 539 29.52 -21.15 3.14
N THR A 540 30.24 -21.00 2.03
CA THR A 540 31.70 -21.16 2.01
C THR A 540 32.33 -19.77 2.04
N ILE A 541 33.23 -19.56 2.99
CA ILE A 541 34.00 -18.32 3.11
C ILE A 541 35.38 -18.54 2.49
N THR A 542 35.75 -17.69 1.54
CA THR A 542 37.01 -17.77 0.80
C THR A 542 37.91 -16.60 1.18
N ALA A 543 39.17 -16.88 1.51
CA ALA A 543 40.23 -15.88 1.65
C ALA A 543 41.19 -15.99 0.48
N THR A 544 41.47 -14.89 -0.20
CA THR A 544 42.34 -14.83 -1.38
C THR A 544 43.50 -13.84 -1.15
N SER A 545 44.72 -14.25 -1.49
CA SER A 545 45.93 -13.41 -1.47
C SER A 545 46.82 -13.74 -2.66
N GLU A 546 47.20 -12.74 -3.45
CA GLU A 546 48.05 -12.88 -4.65
C GLU A 546 47.60 -13.99 -5.64
N GLY A 547 46.28 -14.15 -5.79
CA GLY A 547 45.67 -15.15 -6.68
C GLY A 547 45.52 -16.55 -6.06
N GLN A 548 46.11 -16.81 -4.89
CA GLN A 548 45.92 -18.06 -4.15
C GLN A 548 44.77 -17.95 -3.15
N SER A 549 44.04 -19.04 -2.93
CA SER A 549 42.85 -19.02 -2.08
C SER A 549 42.80 -20.20 -1.10
N GLY A 550 42.19 -19.96 0.06
CA GLY A 550 41.80 -20.97 1.05
C GLY A 550 40.35 -20.76 1.46
N THR A 551 39.69 -21.81 1.96
CA THR A 551 38.27 -21.76 2.28
C THR A 551 37.94 -22.31 3.67
N SER A 552 36.82 -21.86 4.23
CA SER A 552 36.18 -22.42 5.41
C SER A 552 34.69 -22.68 5.12
N SER A 553 34.17 -23.85 5.51
CA SER A 553 32.74 -24.14 5.42
C SER A 553 32.01 -23.62 6.66
N VAL A 554 31.04 -22.74 6.48
CA VAL A 554 30.24 -22.15 7.55
C VAL A 554 28.82 -22.68 7.47
N THR A 555 28.36 -23.33 8.55
CA THR A 555 26.96 -23.73 8.72
C THR A 555 26.30 -22.78 9.69
N VAL A 556 25.29 -22.06 9.23
CA VAL A 556 24.45 -21.23 10.10
C VAL A 556 23.33 -22.09 10.65
N THR A 557 23.21 -22.18 11.97
CA THR A 557 22.13 -22.94 12.62
C THR A 557 20.99 -22.02 13.02
N ALA A 558 19.76 -22.54 12.99
CA ALA A 558 18.61 -21.82 13.48
C ALA A 558 18.65 -21.76 15.01
N VAL A 559 18.23 -20.63 15.60
CA VAL A 559 18.01 -20.54 17.06
C VAL A 559 16.85 -21.49 17.43
N PRO A 560 16.99 -22.41 18.39
CA PRO A 560 15.91 -23.35 18.72
C PRO A 560 14.69 -22.64 19.31
N VAL A 561 13.48 -23.13 19.00
CA VAL A 561 12.26 -22.70 19.69
C VAL A 561 12.27 -23.24 21.11
N ALA A 562 12.18 -22.36 22.10
CA ALA A 562 12.10 -22.73 23.52
C ALA A 562 10.67 -22.73 24.06
N SER A 563 9.77 -21.90 23.50
CA SER A 563 8.35 -21.89 23.87
C SER A 563 7.47 -21.40 22.71
N VAL A 564 6.16 -21.66 22.79
CA VAL A 564 5.18 -21.09 21.87
C VAL A 564 4.10 -20.39 22.69
N THR A 565 3.88 -19.10 22.43
CA THR A 565 2.77 -18.35 23.05
C THR A 565 1.59 -18.27 22.08
N VAL A 566 0.37 -18.54 22.55
CA VAL A 566 -0.85 -18.39 21.74
C VAL A 566 -1.69 -17.23 22.27
N THR A 567 -2.03 -16.29 21.39
CA THR A 567 -2.82 -15.09 21.73
C THR A 567 -4.13 -15.04 20.92
N PRO A 568 -5.28 -14.75 21.56
CA PRO A 568 -5.47 -14.67 23.00
C PRO A 568 -5.34 -16.05 23.69
N ALA A 569 -4.96 -16.05 24.98
CA ALA A 569 -4.87 -17.29 25.80
C ALA A 569 -6.23 -17.94 26.06
N SER A 570 -7.31 -17.17 25.93
CA SER A 570 -8.68 -17.68 25.91
C SER A 570 -9.58 -16.78 25.06
N ALA A 571 -10.58 -17.36 24.40
CA ALA A 571 -11.59 -16.61 23.66
C ALA A 571 -12.99 -17.22 23.82
N SER A 572 -14.01 -16.37 23.79
CA SER A 572 -15.39 -16.77 23.62
C SER A 572 -15.82 -16.49 22.19
N VAL A 573 -16.40 -17.47 21.51
CA VAL A 573 -16.87 -17.36 20.12
C VAL A 573 -18.32 -17.81 20.04
N ASN A 574 -19.15 -17.08 19.31
CA ASN A 574 -20.50 -17.54 19.06
C ASN A 574 -20.48 -18.72 18.08
N GLU A 575 -21.43 -19.63 18.22
CA GLU A 575 -21.65 -20.72 17.25
C GLU A 575 -21.76 -20.16 15.82
N GLY A 576 -21.07 -20.79 14.86
CA GLY A 576 -20.95 -20.35 13.47
C GLY A 576 -20.01 -19.17 13.24
N SER A 577 -19.55 -18.49 14.30
CA SER A 577 -18.57 -17.40 14.20
C SER A 577 -17.13 -17.91 14.29
N THR A 578 -16.18 -17.04 13.98
CA THR A 578 -14.75 -17.35 14.01
C THR A 578 -13.97 -16.43 14.93
N VAL A 579 -12.82 -16.91 15.40
CA VAL A 579 -11.82 -16.10 16.11
C VAL A 579 -10.42 -16.48 15.62
N GLN A 580 -9.59 -15.49 15.34
CA GLN A 580 -8.22 -15.71 14.89
C GLN A 580 -7.27 -15.81 16.09
N LEU A 581 -6.56 -16.94 16.19
CA LEU A 581 -5.46 -17.10 17.14
C LEU A 581 -4.13 -16.79 16.45
N THR A 582 -3.18 -16.22 17.19
CA THR A 582 -1.80 -16.06 16.73
C THR A 582 -0.88 -16.91 17.61
N ALA A 583 -0.08 -17.79 17.01
CA ALA A 583 1.02 -18.46 17.69
C ALA A 583 2.32 -17.70 17.46
N THR A 584 3.14 -17.55 18.49
CA THR A 584 4.44 -16.88 18.45
C THR A 584 5.46 -17.80 19.11
N PRO A 585 6.21 -18.59 18.32
CA PRO A 585 7.39 -19.30 18.77
C PRO A 585 8.43 -18.30 19.30
N GLN A 586 9.10 -18.62 20.41
CA GLN A 586 10.10 -17.77 21.06
C GLN A 586 11.37 -18.55 21.36
N ASP A 587 12.51 -17.85 21.38
CA ASP A 587 13.78 -18.41 21.85
C ASP A 587 13.83 -18.50 23.40
N GLY A 588 14.93 -19.01 23.94
CA GLY A 588 15.13 -19.16 25.39
C GLY A 588 15.16 -17.84 26.17
N ASN A 589 15.29 -16.70 25.48
CA ASN A 589 15.27 -15.36 26.08
C ASN A 589 13.90 -14.68 25.93
N GLY A 590 12.90 -15.37 25.35
CA GLY A 590 11.56 -14.83 25.12
C GLY A 590 11.42 -13.97 23.85
N ASN A 591 12.43 -13.92 22.99
CA ASN A 591 12.34 -13.16 21.73
C ASN A 591 11.56 -13.96 20.68
N PRO A 592 10.64 -13.33 19.92
CA PRO A 592 9.86 -14.02 18.89
C PRO A 592 10.74 -14.50 17.73
N LEU A 593 10.53 -15.75 17.32
CA LEU A 593 11.18 -16.39 16.18
C LEU A 593 10.23 -16.38 14.98
N SER A 594 10.66 -15.76 13.88
CA SER A 594 9.91 -15.72 12.62
C SER A 594 10.29 -16.89 11.68
N GLY A 595 9.42 -17.17 10.70
CA GLY A 595 9.65 -18.20 9.69
C GLY A 595 9.52 -19.65 10.19
N ARG A 596 9.05 -19.85 11.43
CA ARG A 596 8.86 -21.18 12.01
C ARG A 596 7.53 -21.78 11.62
N VAL A 597 7.54 -23.07 11.31
CA VAL A 597 6.32 -23.82 11.01
C VAL A 597 5.56 -24.04 12.32
N VAL A 598 4.27 -23.69 12.31
CA VAL A 598 3.35 -23.93 13.42
C VAL A 598 2.26 -24.87 12.95
N THR A 599 2.02 -25.94 13.69
CA THR A 599 0.90 -26.85 13.49
C THR A 599 -0.18 -26.58 14.54
N TRP A 600 -1.44 -26.59 14.11
CA TRP A 600 -2.58 -26.32 14.99
C TRP A 600 -3.44 -27.57 15.17
N ALA A 601 -3.94 -27.78 16.39
CA ALA A 601 -4.85 -28.87 16.71
C ALA A 601 -5.94 -28.39 17.66
N SER A 602 -7.14 -28.98 17.54
CA SER A 602 -8.23 -28.78 18.50
C SER A 602 -8.41 -30.05 19.33
N SER A 603 -8.55 -29.89 20.65
CA SER A 603 -8.87 -30.99 21.55
C SER A 603 -10.28 -31.57 21.32
N ASN A 604 -11.18 -30.79 20.70
CA ASN A 604 -12.54 -31.22 20.40
C ASN A 604 -13.06 -30.54 19.12
N THR A 605 -12.96 -31.24 18.00
CA THR A 605 -13.34 -30.73 16.67
C THR A 605 -14.85 -30.69 16.42
N SER A 606 -15.68 -31.32 17.27
CA SER A 606 -17.14 -31.15 17.21
C SER A 606 -17.58 -29.83 17.87
N VAL A 607 -16.81 -29.31 18.82
CA VAL A 607 -17.03 -28.01 19.45
C VAL A 607 -16.38 -26.89 18.66
N ALA A 608 -15.09 -27.00 18.32
CA ALA A 608 -14.38 -25.98 17.54
C ALA A 608 -13.30 -26.59 16.64
N THR A 609 -13.23 -26.13 15.39
CA THR A 609 -12.15 -26.50 14.45
C THR A 609 -11.16 -25.36 14.30
N VAL A 610 -9.90 -25.65 13.97
CA VAL A 610 -8.86 -24.65 13.73
C VAL A 610 -8.19 -24.91 12.38
N SER A 611 -7.95 -23.86 11.60
CA SER A 611 -7.23 -23.93 10.33
C SER A 611 -5.71 -23.96 10.52
N SER A 612 -4.96 -24.21 9.44
CA SER A 612 -3.49 -24.08 9.43
C SER A 612 -2.99 -22.66 9.73
N SER A 613 -3.83 -21.64 9.54
CA SER A 613 -3.52 -20.25 9.87
C SER A 613 -3.91 -19.86 11.30
N GLY A 614 -4.47 -20.78 12.11
CA GLY A 614 -4.94 -20.48 13.47
C GLY A 614 -6.33 -19.85 13.53
N LEU A 615 -7.11 -19.88 12.44
CA LEU A 615 -8.50 -19.41 12.44
C LEU A 615 -9.38 -20.49 13.06
N VAL A 616 -10.00 -20.18 14.19
CA VAL A 616 -10.89 -21.08 14.91
C VAL A 616 -12.34 -20.81 14.52
N THR A 617 -13.12 -21.85 14.23
CA THR A 617 -14.56 -21.79 13.97
C THR A 617 -15.31 -22.51 15.09
N GLY A 618 -16.20 -21.78 15.78
CA GLY A 618 -17.10 -22.39 16.77
C GLY A 618 -18.22 -23.15 16.07
N LYS A 619 -18.40 -24.43 16.38
CA LYS A 619 -19.39 -25.32 15.75
C LYS A 619 -20.59 -25.61 16.62
N VAL A 620 -20.36 -25.92 17.90
CA VAL A 620 -21.40 -26.27 18.88
C VAL A 620 -20.98 -25.68 20.21
N ALA A 621 -21.93 -25.17 20.99
CA ALA A 621 -21.61 -24.62 22.31
C ALA A 621 -20.92 -25.65 23.22
N GLY A 622 -19.88 -25.21 23.91
CA GLY A 622 -19.00 -26.08 24.69
C GLY A 622 -17.59 -25.51 24.78
N SER A 623 -16.65 -26.31 25.29
CA SER A 623 -15.25 -25.92 25.44
C SER A 623 -14.31 -26.76 24.57
N ALA A 624 -13.34 -26.13 23.94
CA ALA A 624 -12.24 -26.78 23.24
C ALA A 624 -10.91 -26.08 23.58
N THR A 625 -9.82 -26.82 23.64
CA THR A 625 -8.47 -26.25 23.75
C THR A 625 -7.79 -26.32 22.40
N ILE A 626 -7.34 -25.18 21.89
CA ILE A 626 -6.58 -25.10 20.65
C ILE A 626 -5.09 -25.06 20.99
N THR A 627 -4.32 -26.00 20.43
CA THR A 627 -2.88 -26.13 20.66
C THR A 627 -2.14 -25.72 19.39
N ALA A 628 -1.12 -24.87 19.54
CA ALA A 628 -0.19 -24.52 18.50
C ALA A 628 1.19 -25.09 18.84
N THR A 629 1.79 -25.85 17.93
CA THR A 629 3.06 -26.54 18.15
C THR A 629 4.10 -26.13 17.11
N SER A 630 5.32 -25.83 17.55
CA SER A 630 6.47 -25.53 16.70
C SER A 630 7.72 -26.17 17.27
N GLU A 631 8.42 -26.99 16.48
CA GLU A 631 9.67 -27.66 16.87
C GLU A 631 9.59 -28.43 18.21
N GLY A 632 8.43 -29.05 18.49
CA GLY A 632 8.19 -29.83 19.71
C GLY A 632 7.75 -29.00 20.93
N GLN A 633 7.72 -27.67 20.84
CA GLN A 633 7.18 -26.79 21.87
C GLN A 633 5.74 -26.38 21.54
N SER A 634 4.92 -26.24 22.57
CA SER A 634 3.49 -25.96 22.39
C SER A 634 3.00 -24.80 23.26
N GLY A 635 2.00 -24.10 22.75
CA GLY A 635 1.18 -23.15 23.49
C GLY A 635 -0.29 -23.43 23.24
N THR A 636 -1.16 -23.00 24.15
CA THR A 636 -2.59 -23.32 24.09
C THR A 636 -3.47 -22.08 24.24
N SER A 637 -4.66 -22.14 23.64
CA SER A 637 -5.76 -21.20 23.88
C SER A 637 -7.03 -21.95 24.27
N ALA A 638 -7.69 -21.51 25.34
CA ALA A 638 -8.98 -22.05 25.76
C ALA A 638 -10.12 -21.36 25.00
N ILE A 639 -10.87 -22.13 24.20
CA ILE A 639 -12.00 -21.64 23.41
C ILE A 639 -13.30 -22.09 24.07
N THR A 640 -14.16 -21.12 24.37
CA THR A 640 -15.55 -21.37 24.77
C THR A 640 -16.45 -20.97 23.63
N VAL A 641 -17.17 -21.94 23.06
CA VAL A 641 -18.23 -21.67 22.08
C VAL A 641 -19.52 -21.45 22.84
N VAL A 642 -20.19 -20.33 22.58
CA VAL A 642 -21.50 -19.99 23.17
C VAL A 642 -22.54 -19.90 22.07
N HIS A 643 -23.80 -20.16 22.39
CA HIS A 643 -24.88 -19.90 21.45
C HIS A 643 -25.07 -18.40 21.25
N VAL A 644 -25.48 -17.98 20.05
CA VAL A 644 -26.02 -16.64 19.83
C VAL A 644 -27.34 -16.51 20.62
N PRO A 645 -27.47 -15.57 21.58
CA PRO A 645 -28.67 -15.46 22.39
C PRO A 645 -29.86 -15.02 21.55
N VAL A 646 -31.05 -15.56 21.86
CA VAL A 646 -32.31 -15.05 21.30
C VAL A 646 -32.55 -13.63 21.83
N ALA A 647 -32.70 -12.66 20.92
CA ALA A 647 -33.02 -11.28 21.26
C ALA A 647 -34.52 -10.96 21.11
N SER A 648 -35.22 -11.65 20.21
CA SER A 648 -36.68 -11.53 20.07
C SER A 648 -37.29 -12.82 19.52
N VAL A 649 -38.60 -13.00 19.69
CA VAL A 649 -39.38 -14.09 19.08
C VAL A 649 -40.54 -13.47 18.32
N THR A 650 -40.70 -13.81 17.05
CA THR A 650 -41.86 -13.38 16.24
C THR A 650 -42.80 -14.55 16.01
N VAL A 651 -44.10 -14.37 16.26
CA VAL A 651 -45.14 -15.38 16.00
C VAL A 651 -45.95 -14.97 14.78
N SER A 652 -46.20 -15.91 13.87
CA SER A 652 -46.99 -15.71 12.66
C SER A 652 -48.10 -16.76 12.51
N PRO A 653 -49.33 -16.36 12.14
CA PRO A 653 -49.80 -14.98 12.08
C PRO A 653 -49.84 -14.31 13.47
N ALA A 654 -49.70 -12.98 13.52
CA ALA A 654 -49.75 -12.20 14.77
C ALA A 654 -51.16 -12.09 15.36
N SER A 655 -52.20 -12.31 14.55
CA SER A 655 -53.57 -12.49 14.99
C SER A 655 -54.34 -13.41 14.05
N ALA A 656 -55.33 -14.13 14.57
CA ALA A 656 -56.20 -14.99 13.76
C ALA A 656 -57.55 -15.24 14.42
N SER A 657 -58.54 -15.60 13.59
CA SER A 657 -59.86 -16.06 14.03
C SER A 657 -59.99 -17.56 13.77
N VAL A 658 -60.40 -18.32 14.78
CA VAL A 658 -60.53 -19.79 14.72
C VAL A 658 -61.92 -20.20 15.19
N PRO A 659 -62.78 -20.83 14.38
CA PRO A 659 -64.06 -21.34 14.87
C PRO A 659 -63.86 -22.38 16.00
N ALA A 660 -64.77 -22.40 16.98
CA ALA A 660 -64.77 -23.41 18.03
C ALA A 660 -64.84 -24.82 17.40
N GLY A 661 -63.95 -25.72 17.83
CA GLY A 661 -63.75 -27.06 17.25
C GLY A 661 -62.76 -27.12 16.08
N SER A 662 -62.25 -25.98 15.59
CA SER A 662 -61.22 -25.93 14.55
C SER A 662 -59.82 -25.70 15.12
N ALA A 663 -58.79 -25.93 14.30
CA ALA A 663 -57.40 -25.71 14.65
C ALA A 663 -56.68 -24.79 13.66
N LEU A 664 -55.63 -24.11 14.13
CA LEU A 664 -54.76 -23.23 13.36
C LEU A 664 -53.31 -23.43 13.79
N GLN A 665 -52.40 -23.57 12.84
CA GLN A 665 -50.97 -23.67 13.12
C GLN A 665 -50.34 -22.27 13.24
N LEU A 666 -49.64 -22.01 14.35
CA LEU A 666 -48.75 -20.85 14.49
C LEU A 666 -47.30 -21.25 14.27
N THR A 667 -46.50 -20.32 13.76
CA THR A 667 -45.05 -20.48 13.63
C THR A 667 -44.35 -19.43 14.48
N ALA A 668 -43.43 -19.84 15.34
CA ALA A 668 -42.56 -18.94 16.09
C ALA A 668 -41.14 -18.97 15.52
N THR A 669 -40.56 -17.79 15.34
CA THR A 669 -39.20 -17.61 14.83
C THR A 669 -38.39 -16.80 15.84
N PRO A 670 -37.52 -17.44 16.63
CA PRO A 670 -36.51 -16.77 17.44
C PRO A 670 -35.52 -16.04 16.52
N LYS A 671 -35.10 -14.85 16.92
CA LYS A 671 -34.18 -14.00 16.15
C LYS A 671 -33.07 -13.46 17.03
N ASP A 672 -31.89 -13.28 16.44
CA ASP A 672 -30.77 -12.58 17.08
C ASP A 672 -31.03 -11.05 17.17
N ALA A 673 -30.08 -10.32 17.74
CA ALA A 673 -30.18 -8.86 17.89
C ALA A 673 -30.16 -8.10 16.55
N ALA A 674 -29.68 -8.72 15.48
CA ALA A 674 -29.69 -8.17 14.12
C ALA A 674 -30.98 -8.52 13.34
N GLY A 675 -31.88 -9.33 13.93
CA GLY A 675 -33.13 -9.75 13.32
C GLY A 675 -33.03 -11.01 12.46
N ASN A 676 -31.88 -11.70 12.45
CA ASN A 676 -31.70 -12.95 11.71
C ASN A 676 -32.39 -14.11 12.45
N PRO A 677 -33.08 -15.02 11.73
CA PRO A 677 -33.71 -16.18 12.35
C PRO A 677 -32.67 -17.15 12.93
N LEU A 678 -32.91 -17.62 14.15
CA LEU A 678 -32.11 -18.61 14.85
C LEU A 678 -32.81 -19.99 14.78
N SER A 679 -32.12 -20.98 14.20
CA SER A 679 -32.58 -22.36 14.13
C SER A 679 -32.11 -23.18 15.35
N GLY A 680 -32.71 -24.36 15.58
CA GLY A 680 -32.33 -25.27 16.67
C GLY A 680 -32.73 -24.83 18.08
N ARG A 681 -33.44 -23.71 18.22
CA ARG A 681 -33.89 -23.16 19.50
C ARG A 681 -35.13 -23.89 20.01
N THR A 682 -35.18 -24.17 21.31
CA THR A 682 -36.38 -24.68 21.96
C THR A 682 -37.42 -23.58 22.12
N ILE A 683 -38.68 -23.88 21.80
CA ILE A 683 -39.80 -22.94 21.91
C ILE A 683 -40.83 -23.55 22.85
N ALA A 684 -41.15 -22.82 23.92
CA ALA A 684 -42.23 -23.16 24.83
C ALA A 684 -43.49 -22.37 24.47
N TRP A 685 -44.60 -23.06 24.23
CA TRP A 685 -45.88 -22.44 23.90
C TRP A 685 -46.81 -22.43 25.12
N SER A 686 -47.58 -21.36 25.28
CA SER A 686 -48.62 -21.25 26.29
C SER A 686 -49.82 -20.46 25.77
N SER A 687 -50.98 -20.70 26.38
CA SER A 687 -52.20 -19.94 26.14
C SER A 687 -52.58 -19.17 27.40
N SER A 688 -52.96 -17.89 27.25
CA SER A 688 -53.48 -17.09 28.38
C SER A 688 -54.85 -17.57 28.86
N ASN A 689 -55.59 -18.32 28.04
CA ASN A 689 -56.89 -18.86 28.40
C ASN A 689 -57.14 -20.21 27.69
N THR A 690 -56.75 -21.30 28.33
CA THR A 690 -56.91 -22.67 27.79
C THR A 690 -58.37 -23.12 27.69
N ALA A 691 -59.30 -22.47 28.39
CA ALA A 691 -60.72 -22.74 28.23
C ALA A 691 -61.27 -22.18 26.90
N VAL A 692 -60.61 -21.17 26.32
CA VAL A 692 -60.96 -20.57 25.03
C VAL A 692 -60.14 -21.20 23.90
N ALA A 693 -58.81 -21.29 24.04
CA ALA A 693 -57.95 -21.91 23.04
C ALA A 693 -56.76 -22.62 23.70
N THR A 694 -56.49 -23.85 23.29
CA THR A 694 -55.29 -24.61 23.70
C THR A 694 -54.20 -24.51 22.64
N VAL A 695 -52.94 -24.69 23.02
CA VAL A 695 -51.80 -24.75 22.08
C VAL A 695 -50.91 -25.94 22.42
N SER A 696 -50.46 -26.67 21.41
CA SER A 696 -49.53 -27.80 21.56
C SER A 696 -48.06 -27.34 21.56
N SER A 697 -47.14 -28.26 21.86
CA SER A 697 -45.69 -28.01 21.81
C SER A 697 -45.17 -27.66 20.40
N SER A 698 -45.91 -28.00 19.34
CA SER A 698 -45.58 -27.62 17.97
C SER A 698 -46.19 -26.28 17.53
N GLY A 699 -46.96 -25.60 18.39
CA GLY A 699 -47.65 -24.35 18.04
C GLY A 699 -49.01 -24.52 17.36
N LEU A 700 -49.55 -25.74 17.31
CA LEU A 700 -50.92 -25.97 16.83
C LEU A 700 -51.93 -25.50 17.89
N VAL A 701 -52.73 -24.49 17.53
CA VAL A 701 -53.77 -23.89 18.35
C VAL A 701 -55.11 -24.55 18.05
N SER A 702 -55.89 -24.93 19.07
CA SER A 702 -57.25 -25.47 18.92
C SER A 702 -58.25 -24.55 19.61
N GLY A 703 -59.27 -24.09 18.88
CA GLY A 703 -60.36 -23.29 19.44
C GLY A 703 -61.33 -24.17 20.21
N VAL A 704 -61.57 -23.85 21.49
CA VAL A 704 -62.40 -24.64 22.41
C VAL A 704 -63.81 -24.04 22.50
N VAL A 705 -63.91 -22.77 22.87
CA VAL A 705 -65.19 -22.04 22.98
C VAL A 705 -65.01 -20.60 22.52
N ALA A 706 -66.08 -19.98 22.05
CA ALA A 706 -66.05 -18.59 21.61
C ALA A 706 -65.49 -17.66 22.69
N GLY A 707 -64.54 -16.80 22.32
CA GLY A 707 -63.81 -15.94 23.25
C GLY A 707 -62.48 -15.45 22.67
N SER A 708 -61.64 -14.85 23.49
CA SER A 708 -60.28 -14.46 23.10
C SER A 708 -59.21 -15.11 23.97
N ALA A 709 -58.09 -15.46 23.36
CA ALA A 709 -56.90 -15.99 24.02
C ALA A 709 -55.64 -15.40 23.37
N THR A 710 -54.58 -15.24 24.14
CA THR A 710 -53.26 -14.86 23.65
C THR A 710 -52.35 -16.06 23.73
N ILE A 711 -51.81 -16.47 22.59
CA ILE A 711 -50.83 -17.55 22.52
C ILE A 711 -49.43 -16.94 22.59
N THR A 712 -48.61 -17.43 23.51
CA THR A 712 -47.24 -16.94 23.73
C THR A 712 -46.24 -18.02 23.36
N ALA A 713 -45.26 -17.68 22.54
CA ALA A 713 -44.08 -18.50 22.26
C ALA A 713 -42.88 -17.90 23.00
N MET A 714 -42.19 -18.70 23.80
CA MET A 714 -41.03 -18.28 24.59
C MET A 714 -39.78 -19.08 24.20
N SER A 715 -38.65 -18.39 24.02
CA SER A 715 -37.34 -19.01 23.79
C SER A 715 -36.26 -18.19 24.50
N GLU A 716 -35.46 -18.85 25.34
CA GLU A 716 -34.32 -18.24 26.07
C GLU A 716 -34.65 -16.93 26.81
N GLY A 717 -35.85 -16.84 27.40
CA GLY A 717 -36.29 -15.65 28.15
C GLY A 717 -37.01 -14.59 27.31
N GLN A 718 -37.00 -14.71 25.98
CA GLN A 718 -37.72 -13.80 25.08
C GLN A 718 -39.05 -14.39 24.64
N SER A 719 -40.04 -13.53 24.38
CA SER A 719 -41.39 -13.94 24.01
C SER A 719 -41.92 -13.23 22.77
N GLY A 720 -42.73 -13.94 21.99
CA GLY A 720 -43.60 -13.40 20.95
C GLY A 720 -45.02 -13.88 21.17
N THR A 721 -46.00 -13.10 20.74
CA THR A 721 -47.42 -13.40 21.01
C THR A 721 -48.26 -13.35 19.75
N ALA A 722 -49.32 -14.16 19.71
CA ALA A 722 -50.40 -14.06 18.75
C ALA A 722 -51.76 -13.90 19.45
N ALA A 723 -52.60 -13.00 18.93
CA ALA A 723 -53.96 -12.81 19.42
C ALA A 723 -54.93 -13.76 18.68
N ILE A 724 -55.57 -14.66 19.42
CA ILE A 724 -56.52 -15.64 18.88
C ILE A 724 -57.93 -15.27 19.33
N THR A 725 -58.82 -15.08 18.36
CA THR A 725 -60.26 -14.95 18.60
C THR A 725 -60.93 -16.26 18.21
N VAL A 726 -61.55 -16.93 19.17
CA VAL A 726 -62.37 -18.10 18.89
C VAL A 726 -63.80 -17.65 18.63
N THR A 727 -64.37 -18.04 17.49
CA THR A 727 -65.76 -17.69 17.12
C THR A 727 -66.70 -18.86 17.35
N PRO A 728 -68.02 -18.62 17.53
CA PRO A 728 -69.00 -19.71 17.59
C PRO A 728 -68.90 -20.63 16.35
N PRO A 729 -69.29 -21.92 16.46
CA PRO A 729 -69.43 -22.77 15.28
C PRO A 729 -70.41 -22.11 14.31
N SER A 730 -70.01 -21.91 13.07
CA SER A 730 -70.93 -21.46 12.03
C SER A 730 -71.97 -22.57 11.80
N ALA A 731 -73.22 -22.31 12.17
CA ALA A 731 -74.34 -23.14 11.74
C ALA A 731 -74.50 -22.94 10.23
N GLY A 732 -73.94 -23.85 9.43
CA GLY A 732 -74.11 -23.81 7.97
C GLY A 732 -75.57 -24.08 7.58
N ALA A 733 -75.94 -23.68 6.36
CA ALA A 733 -77.25 -23.98 5.79
C ALA A 733 -77.56 -25.49 5.88
N THR A 734 -78.74 -25.82 6.41
CA THR A 734 -79.27 -27.20 6.47
C THR A 734 -80.21 -27.46 5.31
N PHE A 735 -80.25 -28.70 4.81
CA PHE A 735 -81.10 -29.11 3.70
C PHE A 735 -81.97 -30.29 4.12
N GLY A 736 -83.21 -30.32 3.64
CA GLY A 736 -84.12 -31.46 3.85
C GLY A 736 -83.74 -32.62 2.94
N HIS A 737 -83.30 -32.31 1.71
CA HIS A 737 -82.91 -33.27 0.70
C HIS A 737 -81.66 -32.80 -0.08
N VAL A 738 -80.68 -33.70 -0.25
CA VAL A 738 -79.48 -33.48 -1.05
C VAL A 738 -79.44 -34.50 -2.20
N PHE A 739 -79.27 -34.01 -3.42
CA PHE A 739 -79.21 -34.77 -4.66
C PHE A 739 -77.85 -34.59 -5.30
N VAL A 740 -77.24 -35.67 -5.77
CA VAL A 740 -75.98 -35.64 -6.52
C VAL A 740 -76.21 -36.31 -7.86
N VAL A 741 -75.94 -35.59 -8.95
CA VAL A 741 -75.84 -36.14 -10.30
C VAL A 741 -74.36 -36.10 -10.68
N THR A 742 -73.82 -37.24 -11.06
CA THR A 742 -72.43 -37.36 -11.52
C THR A 742 -72.42 -37.64 -13.02
N GLU A 743 -71.77 -36.77 -13.78
CA GLU A 743 -71.50 -36.87 -15.22
C GLU A 743 -70.01 -37.24 -15.43
N GLU A 744 -69.62 -37.62 -16.64
CA GLU A 744 -68.33 -38.22 -17.01
C GLU A 744 -67.84 -37.72 -18.39
N ASN A 745 -66.67 -38.13 -18.90
CA ASN A 745 -65.39 -37.58 -18.44
C ASN A 745 -65.08 -36.33 -19.23
N THR A 746 -65.18 -35.15 -18.63
CA THR A 746 -65.11 -33.90 -19.40
C THR A 746 -64.37 -32.79 -18.67
N ASN A 747 -63.42 -32.16 -19.39
CA ASN A 747 -62.68 -31.00 -18.90
C ASN A 747 -63.63 -29.83 -18.60
N TYR A 748 -63.38 -29.10 -17.52
CA TYR A 748 -64.14 -27.90 -17.13
C TYR A 748 -64.39 -26.93 -18.29
N SER A 749 -63.36 -26.65 -19.09
CA SER A 749 -63.42 -25.71 -20.22
C SER A 749 -64.24 -26.20 -21.42
N SER A 750 -64.52 -27.50 -21.50
CA SER A 750 -65.36 -28.08 -22.55
C SER A 750 -66.86 -27.96 -22.23
N VAL A 751 -67.20 -27.70 -20.96
CA VAL A 751 -68.57 -27.56 -20.47
C VAL A 751 -68.91 -26.10 -20.15
N ILE A 752 -68.17 -25.48 -19.23
CA ILE A 752 -68.48 -24.11 -18.78
C ILE A 752 -68.08 -23.10 -19.88
N GLY A 753 -69.05 -22.33 -20.36
CA GLY A 753 -68.93 -21.42 -21.49
C GLY A 753 -69.19 -22.07 -22.86
N SER A 754 -69.46 -23.39 -22.91
CA SER A 754 -69.73 -24.12 -24.15
C SER A 754 -71.21 -24.10 -24.54
N SER A 755 -71.49 -24.03 -25.85
CA SER A 755 -72.84 -24.15 -26.40
C SER A 755 -73.37 -25.58 -26.44
N SER A 756 -72.55 -26.57 -26.08
CA SER A 756 -72.94 -27.98 -26.05
C SER A 756 -73.73 -28.37 -24.79
N MET A 757 -73.67 -27.58 -23.71
CA MET A 757 -74.44 -27.80 -22.48
C MET A 757 -75.15 -26.52 -21.99
N PRO A 758 -76.06 -25.94 -22.79
CA PRO A 758 -76.70 -24.67 -22.45
C PRO A 758 -77.54 -24.72 -21.16
N TYR A 759 -78.16 -25.86 -20.83
CA TYR A 759 -78.98 -25.98 -19.63
C TYR A 759 -78.13 -25.95 -18.35
N LEU A 760 -77.08 -26.78 -18.27
CA LEU A 760 -76.16 -26.78 -17.11
C LEU A 760 -75.44 -25.43 -16.95
N ASN A 761 -75.04 -24.79 -18.05
CA ASN A 761 -74.47 -23.44 -18.01
C ASN A 761 -75.46 -22.40 -17.48
N GLY A 762 -76.74 -22.51 -17.83
CA GLY A 762 -77.80 -21.67 -17.28
C GLY A 762 -77.93 -21.82 -15.76
N LEU A 763 -77.87 -23.06 -15.25
CA LEU A 763 -77.88 -23.33 -13.81
C LEU A 763 -76.65 -22.75 -13.12
N ALA A 764 -75.46 -22.91 -13.69
CA ALA A 764 -74.21 -22.38 -13.14
C ALA A 764 -74.21 -20.84 -13.07
N GLN A 765 -74.83 -20.16 -14.05
CA GLN A 765 -74.98 -18.70 -14.05
C GLN A 765 -76.01 -18.21 -13.04
N GLN A 766 -77.04 -19.00 -12.77
CA GLN A 766 -78.12 -18.62 -11.86
C GLN A 766 -77.76 -18.87 -10.38
N TYR A 767 -77.08 -19.97 -10.08
CA TYR A 767 -76.84 -20.46 -8.73
C TYR A 767 -75.35 -20.44 -8.37
N GLY A 768 -74.81 -21.52 -7.82
CA GLY A 768 -73.43 -21.62 -7.37
C GLY A 768 -72.53 -22.42 -8.32
N LEU A 769 -71.35 -21.87 -8.65
CA LEU A 769 -70.32 -22.54 -9.46
C LEU A 769 -68.97 -22.55 -8.72
N ALA A 770 -68.39 -23.74 -8.54
CA ALA A 770 -67.03 -23.86 -8.04
C ALA A 770 -66.06 -23.76 -9.22
N THR A 771 -65.39 -22.61 -9.36
CA THR A 771 -64.50 -22.42 -10.51
C THR A 771 -63.24 -23.26 -10.37
N GLN A 772 -62.75 -23.52 -9.16
CA GLN A 772 -61.52 -24.28 -8.91
C GLN A 772 -61.82 -25.67 -8.32
N TYR A 773 -62.75 -26.41 -8.92
CA TYR A 773 -63.06 -27.79 -8.53
C TYR A 773 -62.24 -28.80 -9.35
N TYR A 774 -61.62 -29.75 -8.67
CA TYR A 774 -60.74 -30.75 -9.28
C TYR A 774 -61.16 -32.16 -8.88
N ALA A 775 -61.12 -33.07 -9.84
CA ALA A 775 -61.21 -34.49 -9.57
C ALA A 775 -59.95 -35.01 -8.89
N ASN A 776 -60.10 -36.08 -8.12
CA ASN A 776 -59.05 -36.58 -7.25
C ASN A 776 -58.11 -37.55 -7.97
N THR A 777 -58.61 -38.26 -8.98
CA THR A 777 -57.84 -39.32 -9.63
C THR A 777 -58.38 -39.69 -11.00
N HIS A 778 -57.69 -40.63 -11.66
CA HIS A 778 -58.11 -41.28 -12.90
C HIS A 778 -57.66 -42.74 -12.87
N PRO A 779 -58.50 -43.73 -13.28
CA PRO A 779 -59.86 -43.64 -13.85
C PRO A 779 -61.02 -43.48 -12.86
N SER A 780 -62.22 -43.27 -13.41
CA SER A 780 -63.48 -42.85 -12.77
C SER A 780 -63.78 -43.46 -11.40
N ILE A 781 -63.66 -44.79 -11.25
CA ILE A 781 -64.13 -45.50 -10.03
C ILE A 781 -63.53 -44.97 -8.72
N GLY A 782 -62.31 -44.44 -8.76
CA GLY A 782 -61.67 -43.83 -7.60
C GLY A 782 -62.37 -42.56 -7.12
N ASN A 783 -62.89 -41.74 -8.04
CA ASN A 783 -63.64 -40.52 -7.74
C ASN A 783 -65.00 -40.83 -7.09
N TYR A 784 -65.69 -41.90 -7.52
CA TYR A 784 -66.94 -42.36 -6.86
C TYR A 784 -66.69 -42.86 -5.45
N PHE A 785 -65.57 -43.57 -5.22
CA PHE A 785 -65.17 -43.94 -3.86
C PHE A 785 -64.84 -42.71 -3.02
N GLU A 786 -64.17 -41.70 -3.58
CA GLU A 786 -63.88 -40.46 -2.85
C GLU A 786 -65.17 -39.70 -2.50
N LEU A 787 -66.14 -39.60 -3.43
CA LEU A 787 -67.46 -38.99 -3.21
C LEU A 787 -68.30 -39.71 -2.14
N SER A 788 -68.00 -40.98 -1.85
CA SER A 788 -68.82 -41.81 -0.95
C SER A 788 -68.11 -42.20 0.35
N THR A 789 -66.77 -42.19 0.38
CA THR A 789 -65.97 -42.67 1.52
C THR A 789 -64.93 -41.65 1.98
N GLY A 790 -64.65 -40.61 1.16
CA GLY A 790 -63.53 -39.70 1.37
C GLY A 790 -62.18 -40.40 1.23
N GLN A 791 -62.12 -41.51 0.49
CA GLN A 791 -60.92 -42.27 0.21
C GLN A 791 -60.97 -42.83 -1.21
N ILE A 792 -59.85 -42.78 -1.92
CA ILE A 792 -59.64 -43.53 -3.16
C ILE A 792 -59.32 -44.99 -2.77
N ILE A 793 -60.34 -45.85 -2.76
CA ILE A 793 -60.16 -47.27 -2.40
C ILE A 793 -59.52 -48.08 -3.53
N SER A 794 -59.85 -47.76 -4.78
CA SER A 794 -59.32 -48.43 -5.97
C SER A 794 -59.42 -47.49 -7.17
N ASN A 795 -58.45 -47.60 -8.07
CA ASN A 795 -58.41 -46.98 -9.40
C ASN A 795 -58.46 -48.04 -10.52
N ASN A 796 -58.99 -49.21 -10.21
CA ASN A 796 -59.21 -50.28 -11.17
C ASN A 796 -60.70 -50.37 -11.48
N ASP A 797 -61.12 -50.01 -12.69
CA ASP A 797 -62.51 -50.04 -13.12
C ASP A 797 -63.18 -51.43 -13.00
N ASN A 798 -62.39 -52.50 -12.99
CA ASN A 798 -62.88 -53.86 -12.78
C ASN A 798 -63.05 -54.23 -11.30
N PHE A 799 -62.87 -53.28 -10.37
CA PHE A 799 -62.93 -53.55 -8.95
C PHE A 799 -64.34 -53.97 -8.52
N SER A 800 -64.40 -55.07 -7.77
CA SER A 800 -65.64 -55.75 -7.39
C SER A 800 -65.68 -56.17 -5.92
N THR A 801 -64.67 -55.79 -5.13
CA THR A 801 -64.56 -56.21 -3.73
C THR A 801 -65.38 -55.30 -2.83
N VAL A 802 -66.24 -55.89 -2.00
CA VAL A 802 -66.99 -55.16 -0.97
C VAL A 802 -66.05 -54.59 0.08
N GLN A 803 -66.23 -53.31 0.41
CA GLN A 803 -65.38 -52.53 1.30
C GLN A 803 -66.07 -52.23 2.62
N ASN A 804 -65.38 -52.54 3.72
CA ASN A 804 -65.82 -52.20 5.06
C ASN A 804 -65.02 -51.01 5.62
N VAL A 805 -65.30 -49.82 5.08
CA VAL A 805 -64.71 -48.55 5.51
C VAL A 805 -65.81 -47.57 5.92
N PRO A 806 -65.51 -46.55 6.75
CA PRO A 806 -66.45 -45.44 6.96
C PRO A 806 -66.91 -44.87 5.62
N ASN A 807 -68.22 -44.68 5.46
CA ASN A 807 -68.82 -44.25 4.21
C ASN A 807 -70.09 -43.43 4.44
N VAL A 808 -70.59 -42.84 3.36
CA VAL A 808 -71.76 -41.96 3.35
C VAL A 808 -73.01 -42.66 3.86
N VAL A 809 -73.26 -43.92 3.46
CA VAL A 809 -74.42 -44.71 3.91
C VAL A 809 -74.37 -44.90 5.43
N ARG A 810 -73.23 -45.37 5.95
CA ARG A 810 -73.04 -45.56 7.39
C ARG A 810 -73.29 -44.27 8.17
N SER A 811 -72.77 -43.15 7.66
CA SER A 811 -72.88 -41.84 8.31
C SER A 811 -74.32 -41.32 8.31
N LEU A 812 -75.05 -41.52 7.20
CA LEU A 812 -76.47 -41.16 7.08
C LEU A 812 -77.36 -42.00 7.99
N LEU A 813 -77.18 -43.33 8.01
CA LEU A 813 -77.94 -44.23 8.86
C LEU A 813 -77.73 -43.93 10.35
N ALA A 814 -76.49 -43.65 10.76
CA ALA A 814 -76.17 -43.25 12.13
C ALA A 814 -76.87 -41.94 12.55
N ALA A 815 -77.14 -41.04 11.58
CA ALA A 815 -77.86 -39.79 11.79
C ALA A 815 -79.39 -39.92 11.57
N GLY A 816 -79.92 -41.13 11.37
CA GLY A 816 -81.34 -41.36 11.11
C GLY A 816 -81.83 -40.84 9.76
N LYS A 817 -80.93 -40.69 8.78
CA LYS A 817 -81.24 -40.20 7.43
C LYS A 817 -81.46 -41.34 6.45
N THR A 818 -82.43 -41.15 5.56
CA THR A 818 -82.76 -42.09 4.47
C THR A 818 -81.93 -41.77 3.23
N TRP A 819 -81.61 -42.78 2.42
CA TRP A 819 -80.85 -42.62 1.19
C TRP A 819 -81.34 -43.55 0.08
N LYS A 820 -81.15 -43.17 -1.19
CA LYS A 820 -81.29 -44.07 -2.36
C LYS A 820 -80.28 -43.74 -3.45
N SER A 821 -79.93 -44.74 -4.25
CA SER A 821 -79.21 -44.60 -5.51
C SER A 821 -80.17 -44.90 -6.67
N TYR A 822 -80.48 -43.88 -7.46
CA TYR A 822 -81.35 -43.94 -8.64
C TYR A 822 -80.46 -44.09 -9.88
N ALA A 823 -80.27 -45.33 -10.34
CA ALA A 823 -79.40 -45.62 -11.47
C ALA A 823 -80.19 -45.95 -12.73
N GLU A 824 -79.85 -45.29 -13.84
CA GLU A 824 -80.47 -45.56 -15.13
C GLU A 824 -79.96 -46.90 -15.69
N SER A 825 -80.85 -47.65 -16.36
CA SER A 825 -80.56 -48.96 -16.94
C SER A 825 -80.16 -50.08 -15.96
N ILE A 826 -80.17 -49.85 -14.64
CA ILE A 826 -80.01 -50.93 -13.66
C ILE A 826 -81.19 -51.92 -13.78
N PRO A 827 -80.97 -53.25 -13.71
CA PRO A 827 -82.01 -54.23 -14.10
C PRO A 827 -83.25 -54.26 -13.21
N ASN A 828 -83.08 -54.10 -11.90
CA ASN A 828 -84.15 -54.15 -10.90
C ASN A 828 -83.69 -53.49 -9.60
N ALA A 829 -84.65 -53.26 -8.69
CA ALA A 829 -84.33 -52.83 -7.34
C ALA A 829 -83.54 -53.91 -6.60
N CYS A 830 -82.70 -53.50 -5.66
CA CYS A 830 -81.82 -54.40 -4.88
C CYS A 830 -80.67 -55.05 -5.67
N TYR A 831 -80.42 -54.61 -6.91
CA TYR A 831 -79.36 -55.18 -7.74
C TYR A 831 -77.96 -54.82 -7.20
N LEU A 832 -77.17 -55.86 -6.89
CA LEU A 832 -75.77 -55.74 -6.43
C LEU A 832 -74.75 -56.28 -7.44
N GLY A 833 -75.20 -56.69 -8.64
CA GLY A 833 -74.36 -57.29 -9.67
C GLY A 833 -73.43 -56.28 -10.36
N GLY A 834 -72.63 -56.77 -11.30
CA GLY A 834 -71.74 -55.95 -12.13
C GLY A 834 -72.46 -55.21 -13.26
N ASP A 835 -71.67 -54.66 -14.18
CA ASP A 835 -72.13 -53.91 -15.34
C ASP A 835 -73.08 -54.73 -16.21
N THR A 836 -74.10 -54.08 -16.79
CA THR A 836 -75.10 -54.72 -17.64
C THR A 836 -75.79 -53.71 -18.56
N GLY A 837 -75.77 -53.96 -19.87
CA GLY A 837 -76.25 -52.98 -20.86
C GLY A 837 -75.51 -51.66 -20.71
N ASN A 838 -76.25 -50.54 -20.62
CA ASN A 838 -75.67 -49.21 -20.40
C ASN A 838 -75.44 -48.86 -18.92
N TYR A 839 -75.77 -49.77 -17.99
CA TYR A 839 -75.49 -49.56 -16.56
C TYR A 839 -74.06 -50.03 -16.23
N ALA A 840 -73.26 -49.12 -15.67
CA ALA A 840 -71.93 -49.40 -15.16
C ALA A 840 -71.91 -49.31 -13.63
N ARG A 841 -71.60 -50.42 -12.94
CA ARG A 841 -71.45 -50.46 -11.48
C ARG A 841 -70.31 -49.54 -11.01
N LYS A 842 -69.28 -49.32 -11.83
CA LYS A 842 -68.20 -48.37 -11.48
C LYS A 842 -68.70 -46.94 -11.24
N HIS A 843 -69.82 -46.52 -11.87
CA HIS A 843 -70.46 -45.21 -11.65
C HIS A 843 -71.51 -45.25 -10.52
N ASN A 844 -71.77 -46.44 -9.93
CA ASN A 844 -72.63 -46.63 -8.77
C ASN A 844 -71.95 -47.57 -7.78
N ILE A 845 -71.00 -47.06 -6.99
CA ILE A 845 -70.19 -47.89 -6.08
C ILE A 845 -70.94 -48.38 -4.83
N PHE A 846 -72.20 -47.96 -4.62
CA PHE A 846 -72.98 -48.31 -3.43
C PHE A 846 -73.10 -49.82 -3.18
N PRO A 847 -73.28 -50.70 -4.19
CA PRO A 847 -73.21 -52.14 -4.04
C PRO A 847 -71.86 -52.69 -3.52
N LEU A 848 -70.80 -51.90 -3.55
CA LEU A 848 -69.47 -52.25 -3.03
C LEU A 848 -69.24 -51.77 -1.60
N LEU A 849 -70.19 -51.07 -0.98
CA LEU A 849 -70.09 -50.66 0.43
C LEU A 849 -70.70 -51.75 1.32
N SER A 850 -70.01 -52.16 2.37
CA SER A 850 -70.46 -53.25 3.25
C SER A 850 -71.84 -52.99 3.88
N ASP A 851 -72.14 -51.72 4.18
CA ASP A 851 -73.42 -51.29 4.77
C ASP A 851 -74.60 -51.44 3.80
N VAL A 852 -74.32 -51.66 2.51
CA VAL A 852 -75.31 -51.92 1.46
C VAL A 852 -75.26 -53.38 1.04
N ALA A 853 -74.09 -53.90 0.72
CA ALA A 853 -73.91 -55.26 0.22
C ALA A 853 -74.31 -56.34 1.23
N ASN A 854 -74.12 -56.07 2.53
CA ASN A 854 -74.39 -57.03 3.60
C ASN A 854 -75.74 -56.80 4.31
N ASP A 855 -76.54 -55.82 3.87
CA ASP A 855 -77.86 -55.52 4.42
C ASP A 855 -78.92 -55.55 3.30
N PRO A 856 -79.79 -56.57 3.26
CA PRO A 856 -80.82 -56.69 2.22
C PRO A 856 -81.79 -55.50 2.14
N VAL A 857 -82.04 -54.79 3.25
CA VAL A 857 -82.90 -53.61 3.27
C VAL A 857 -82.20 -52.45 2.59
N GLN A 858 -80.91 -52.24 2.90
CA GLN A 858 -80.11 -51.18 2.29
C GLN A 858 -79.79 -51.47 0.83
N ALA A 859 -79.59 -52.74 0.45
CA ALA A 859 -79.41 -53.15 -0.94
C ALA A 859 -80.54 -52.64 -1.84
N CYS A 860 -81.79 -52.74 -1.36
CA CYS A 860 -82.99 -52.29 -2.07
C CYS A 860 -83.15 -50.78 -2.24
N ASN A 861 -82.24 -49.98 -1.67
CA ASN A 861 -82.15 -48.55 -1.98
C ASN A 861 -81.42 -48.28 -3.30
N ASN A 862 -80.81 -49.29 -3.94
CA ASN A 862 -80.40 -49.23 -5.35
C ASN A 862 -81.62 -49.55 -6.22
N VAL A 863 -82.12 -48.55 -6.94
CA VAL A 863 -83.38 -48.64 -7.69
C VAL A 863 -83.21 -48.13 -9.12
N PRO A 864 -84.03 -48.62 -10.07
CA PRO A 864 -84.11 -48.03 -11.40
C PRO A 864 -84.44 -46.55 -11.37
N PHE A 865 -83.79 -45.76 -12.24
CA PHE A 865 -84.02 -44.31 -12.32
C PHE A 865 -85.49 -43.94 -12.56
N THR A 866 -86.29 -44.81 -13.18
CA THR A 866 -87.75 -44.61 -13.32
C THR A 866 -88.48 -44.43 -11.98
N GLN A 867 -87.95 -45.00 -10.89
CA GLN A 867 -88.47 -44.82 -9.54
C GLN A 867 -88.31 -43.36 -9.05
N PHE A 868 -87.33 -42.62 -9.55
CA PHE A 868 -87.09 -41.22 -9.16
C PHE A 868 -88.32 -40.34 -9.45
N ALA A 869 -88.91 -40.46 -10.63
CA ALA A 869 -90.11 -39.71 -11.00
C ALA A 869 -91.32 -40.09 -10.12
N THR A 870 -91.46 -41.37 -9.77
CA THR A 870 -92.51 -41.83 -8.84
C THR A 870 -92.32 -41.29 -7.43
N ASP A 871 -91.10 -41.35 -6.90
CA ASP A 871 -90.79 -40.85 -5.56
C ASP A 871 -90.93 -39.31 -5.48
N LEU A 872 -90.54 -38.60 -6.55
CA LEU A 872 -90.73 -37.15 -6.68
C LEU A 872 -92.22 -36.78 -6.68
N ALA A 873 -93.03 -37.46 -7.49
CA ALA A 873 -94.47 -37.22 -7.57
C ALA A 873 -95.20 -37.51 -6.25
N ASN A 874 -94.74 -38.51 -5.50
CA ASN A 874 -95.32 -38.91 -4.22
C ASN A 874 -94.77 -38.12 -3.02
N GLY A 875 -93.75 -37.29 -3.20
CA GLY A 875 -93.10 -36.57 -2.11
C GLY A 875 -92.31 -37.48 -1.15
N THR A 876 -91.82 -38.62 -1.65
CA THR A 876 -91.15 -39.67 -0.85
C THR A 876 -89.68 -39.82 -1.18
N LEU A 877 -89.04 -38.80 -1.76
CA LEU A 877 -87.60 -38.79 -2.01
C LEU A 877 -86.83 -38.92 -0.68
N PRO A 878 -85.69 -39.62 -0.67
CA PRO A 878 -84.88 -39.76 0.53
C PRO A 878 -84.14 -38.46 0.88
N HIS A 879 -83.59 -38.38 2.08
CA HIS A 879 -82.74 -37.25 2.47
C HIS A 879 -81.49 -37.13 1.58
N PHE A 880 -80.92 -38.26 1.16
CA PHE A 880 -79.80 -38.29 0.21
C PHE A 880 -80.14 -39.12 -1.04
N SER A 881 -80.03 -38.51 -2.21
CA SER A 881 -80.24 -39.16 -3.50
C SER A 881 -78.98 -39.12 -4.34
N ASN A 882 -78.40 -40.29 -4.61
CA ASN A 882 -77.37 -40.44 -5.64
C ASN A 882 -78.06 -40.75 -6.96
N ILE A 883 -77.83 -39.95 -8.00
CA ILE A 883 -78.45 -40.12 -9.33
C ILE A 883 -77.33 -40.47 -10.31
N VAL A 884 -77.48 -41.62 -10.96
CA VAL A 884 -76.47 -42.19 -11.85
C VAL A 884 -77.10 -42.33 -13.24
N PRO A 885 -76.87 -41.38 -14.17
CA PRO A 885 -77.24 -41.56 -15.56
C PRO A 885 -76.49 -42.77 -16.16
N ASN A 886 -77.01 -43.34 -17.25
CA ASN A 886 -76.32 -44.45 -17.92
C ASN A 886 -75.15 -43.93 -18.76
N LEU A 887 -74.31 -44.84 -19.26
CA LEU A 887 -73.09 -44.53 -20.03
C LEU A 887 -73.27 -43.60 -21.24
N CYS A 888 -74.50 -43.39 -21.74
CA CYS A 888 -74.76 -42.41 -22.78
C CYS A 888 -75.20 -41.06 -22.18
N ASN A 889 -76.06 -41.10 -21.17
CA ASN A 889 -76.67 -39.90 -20.61
C ASN A 889 -75.78 -39.19 -19.58
N ASP A 890 -74.68 -39.81 -19.14
CA ASP A 890 -73.64 -39.23 -18.28
C ASP A 890 -72.51 -38.52 -19.07
N ALA A 891 -72.62 -38.43 -20.41
CA ALA A 891 -71.57 -37.94 -21.31
C ALA A 891 -70.31 -38.82 -21.42
N HIS A 892 -70.32 -40.06 -20.95
CA HIS A 892 -69.20 -40.99 -21.12
C HIS A 892 -69.08 -41.48 -22.59
N ASP A 893 -70.15 -42.07 -23.15
CA ASP A 893 -70.17 -42.67 -24.50
C ASP A 893 -70.90 -41.80 -25.55
N CYS A 894 -71.67 -40.80 -25.11
CA CYS A 894 -72.43 -39.91 -25.98
C CYS A 894 -72.05 -38.44 -25.79
N SER A 895 -72.58 -37.58 -26.66
CA SER A 895 -72.23 -36.15 -26.67
C SER A 895 -72.68 -35.41 -25.42
N LEU A 896 -71.97 -34.33 -25.08
CA LEU A 896 -72.36 -33.37 -24.05
C LEU A 896 -73.79 -32.81 -24.24
N SER A 897 -74.24 -32.64 -25.49
CA SER A 897 -75.62 -32.21 -25.77
C SER A 897 -76.67 -33.27 -25.43
N THR A 898 -76.30 -34.56 -25.47
CA THR A 898 -77.17 -35.65 -25.04
C THR A 898 -77.35 -35.59 -23.53
N ALA A 899 -76.26 -35.50 -22.78
CA ALA A 899 -76.27 -35.36 -21.33
C ALA A 899 -77.01 -34.10 -20.87
N ASP A 900 -76.77 -32.93 -21.48
CA ASP A 900 -77.46 -31.70 -21.14
C ASP A 900 -78.97 -31.77 -21.40
N THR A 901 -79.38 -32.44 -22.48
CA THR A 901 -80.80 -32.71 -22.77
C THR A 901 -81.40 -33.65 -21.73
N TRP A 902 -80.65 -34.66 -21.28
CA TRP A 902 -81.08 -35.57 -20.22
C TRP A 902 -81.25 -34.84 -18.89
N LEU A 903 -80.29 -34.02 -18.48
CA LEU A 903 -80.39 -33.15 -17.30
C LEU A 903 -81.62 -32.26 -17.38
N LYS A 904 -81.85 -31.61 -18.52
CA LYS A 904 -83.01 -30.74 -18.72
C LYS A 904 -84.34 -31.50 -18.62
N ASN A 905 -84.43 -32.72 -19.15
CA ASN A 905 -85.70 -33.45 -19.17
C ASN A 905 -85.99 -34.17 -17.85
N ASN A 906 -84.96 -34.64 -17.16
CA ASN A 906 -85.10 -35.53 -16.00
C ASN A 906 -84.82 -34.84 -14.66
N ILE A 907 -83.99 -33.80 -14.62
CA ILE A 907 -83.61 -33.10 -13.39
C ILE A 907 -84.33 -31.76 -13.21
N ASP A 908 -84.66 -31.04 -14.29
CA ASP A 908 -85.47 -29.80 -14.21
C ASP A 908 -86.80 -29.97 -13.43
N PRO A 909 -87.55 -31.09 -13.55
CA PRO A 909 -88.74 -31.31 -12.74
C PRO A 909 -88.47 -31.33 -11.23
N LEU A 910 -87.31 -31.85 -10.78
CA LEU A 910 -86.90 -31.81 -9.38
C LEU A 910 -86.73 -30.36 -8.93
N ILE A 911 -85.94 -29.57 -9.67
CA ILE A 911 -85.61 -28.19 -9.31
C ILE A 911 -86.88 -27.36 -9.18
N LYS A 912 -87.90 -27.60 -10.02
CA LYS A 912 -89.18 -26.89 -10.00
C LYS A 912 -90.18 -27.41 -8.96
N SER A 913 -89.89 -28.54 -8.30
CA SER A 913 -90.79 -29.14 -7.32
C SER A 913 -90.87 -28.31 -6.04
N SER A 914 -92.02 -28.33 -5.37
CA SER A 914 -92.23 -27.63 -4.11
C SER A 914 -91.34 -28.15 -2.98
N MET A 915 -91.09 -29.47 -2.93
CA MET A 915 -90.16 -30.08 -1.98
C MET A 915 -88.76 -29.49 -2.13
N PHE A 916 -88.24 -29.44 -3.37
CA PHE A 916 -86.90 -28.92 -3.61
C PHE A 916 -86.80 -27.42 -3.31
N GLN A 917 -87.83 -26.64 -3.63
CA GLN A 917 -87.87 -25.20 -3.36
C GLN A 917 -87.96 -24.85 -1.87
N GLN A 918 -88.33 -25.80 -1.00
CA GLN A 918 -88.34 -25.58 0.45
C GLN A 918 -86.92 -25.53 1.01
N ASP A 919 -86.12 -26.58 0.78
CA ASP A 919 -84.79 -26.73 1.36
C ASP A 919 -83.91 -27.76 0.62
N GLY A 920 -84.11 -27.93 -0.69
CA GLY A 920 -83.33 -28.85 -1.51
C GLY A 920 -81.94 -28.33 -1.87
N LEU A 921 -80.99 -29.25 -2.02
CA LEU A 921 -79.69 -29.01 -2.63
C LEU A 921 -79.46 -30.04 -3.74
N LEU A 922 -79.26 -29.58 -4.96
CA LEU A 922 -78.82 -30.40 -6.08
C LEU A 922 -77.37 -30.03 -6.41
N ILE A 923 -76.52 -31.04 -6.50
CA ILE A 923 -75.13 -30.94 -6.92
C ILE A 923 -75.01 -31.67 -8.24
N ILE A 924 -74.56 -30.98 -9.29
CA ILE A 924 -74.19 -31.59 -10.57
C ILE A 924 -72.69 -31.44 -10.71
N LEU A 925 -71.98 -32.55 -10.87
CA LEU A 925 -70.53 -32.55 -11.01
C LEU A 925 -70.07 -33.54 -12.08
N PHE A 926 -68.86 -33.33 -12.58
CA PHE A 926 -68.16 -34.32 -13.40
C PHE A 926 -67.15 -35.07 -12.53
N ASP A 927 -67.01 -36.37 -12.73
CA ASP A 927 -66.17 -37.24 -11.91
C ASP A 927 -64.67 -37.08 -12.21
N GLU A 928 -64.28 -36.95 -13.48
CA GLU A 928 -62.91 -36.68 -13.92
C GLU A 928 -62.84 -35.94 -15.25
N SER A 929 -61.66 -35.39 -15.52
CA SER A 929 -61.36 -34.66 -16.73
C SER A 929 -60.85 -35.61 -17.81
N GLY A 930 -61.34 -35.49 -19.05
CA GLY A 930 -60.95 -36.38 -20.16
C GLY A 930 -59.49 -36.27 -20.68
N GLY A 931 -58.60 -35.55 -19.99
CA GLY A 931 -57.21 -35.38 -20.43
C GLY A 931 -56.35 -34.42 -19.60
N ASP A 932 -56.95 -33.72 -18.64
CA ASP A 932 -56.24 -32.99 -17.59
C ASP A 932 -56.08 -33.89 -16.37
N ASN A 933 -54.86 -34.00 -15.82
CA ASN A 933 -54.60 -34.74 -14.57
C ASN A 933 -54.14 -33.81 -13.44
N THR A 934 -54.30 -32.49 -13.60
CA THR A 934 -53.96 -31.51 -12.57
C THR A 934 -54.71 -31.83 -11.28
N ASN A 935 -53.99 -31.84 -10.15
CA ASN A 935 -54.50 -32.24 -8.84
C ASN A 935 -55.06 -33.68 -8.76
N GLY A 936 -54.71 -34.56 -9.71
CA GLY A 936 -55.04 -35.98 -9.69
C GLY A 936 -55.91 -36.41 -10.86
N GLY A 937 -57.13 -35.86 -10.97
CA GLY A 937 -58.10 -36.17 -12.04
C GLY A 937 -58.47 -34.98 -12.93
N GLY A 938 -57.81 -33.83 -12.78
CA GLY A 938 -58.02 -32.63 -13.60
C GLY A 938 -59.15 -31.72 -13.12
N ARG A 939 -59.26 -30.54 -13.74
CA ARG A 939 -60.30 -29.56 -13.41
C ARG A 939 -61.63 -29.94 -14.06
N VAL A 940 -62.66 -30.11 -13.25
CA VAL A 940 -63.99 -30.59 -13.66
C VAL A 940 -65.09 -29.64 -13.19
N VAL A 941 -66.29 -29.77 -13.77
CA VAL A 941 -67.43 -28.92 -13.42
C VAL A 941 -68.04 -29.34 -12.09
N TRP A 942 -68.45 -28.36 -11.30
CA TRP A 942 -69.26 -28.54 -10.11
C TRP A 942 -70.22 -27.37 -9.93
N VAL A 943 -71.52 -27.66 -9.89
CA VAL A 943 -72.60 -26.68 -9.78
C VAL A 943 -73.51 -27.06 -8.61
N ALA A 944 -73.79 -26.10 -7.74
CA ALA A 944 -74.79 -26.22 -6.68
C ALA A 944 -76.03 -25.40 -7.01
N VAL A 945 -77.17 -26.09 -7.08
CA VAL A 945 -78.50 -25.52 -7.27
C VAL A 945 -79.26 -25.65 -5.96
N SER A 946 -79.76 -24.54 -5.43
CA SER A 946 -80.60 -24.54 -4.22
C SER A 946 -81.35 -23.20 -4.08
N PRO A 947 -82.58 -23.18 -3.54
CA PRO A 947 -83.22 -21.94 -3.09
C PRO A 947 -82.41 -21.19 -2.03
N LYS A 948 -81.50 -21.87 -1.31
CA LYS A 948 -80.60 -21.27 -0.30
C LYS A 948 -79.25 -20.84 -0.86
N SER A 949 -78.98 -21.10 -2.14
CA SER A 949 -77.71 -20.71 -2.76
C SER A 949 -77.66 -19.20 -3.01
N LYS A 950 -76.45 -18.64 -2.92
CA LYS A 950 -76.20 -17.25 -3.29
C LYS A 950 -76.35 -17.12 -4.82
N PRO A 951 -77.18 -16.20 -5.33
CA PRO A 951 -77.38 -16.03 -6.76
C PRO A 951 -76.06 -15.73 -7.49
N ALA A 952 -75.83 -16.42 -8.61
CA ALA A 952 -74.66 -16.27 -9.49
C ALA A 952 -73.30 -16.34 -8.76
N TYR A 953 -73.22 -17.08 -7.65
CA TYR A 953 -72.04 -17.11 -6.80
C TYR A 953 -70.95 -18.00 -7.39
N GLN A 954 -69.74 -17.46 -7.50
CA GLN A 954 -68.57 -18.18 -7.96
C GLN A 954 -67.53 -18.25 -6.86
N SER A 955 -67.14 -19.47 -6.49
CA SER A 955 -66.01 -19.67 -5.58
C SER A 955 -64.72 -19.90 -6.36
N THR A 956 -63.65 -19.29 -5.87
CA THR A 956 -62.26 -19.54 -6.32
C THR A 956 -61.48 -20.44 -5.37
N THR A 957 -62.12 -20.91 -4.28
CA THR A 957 -61.55 -21.89 -3.36
C THR A 957 -61.30 -23.21 -4.09
N LEU A 958 -60.14 -23.83 -3.85
CA LEU A 958 -59.84 -25.15 -4.40
C LEU A 958 -60.66 -26.22 -3.67
N TYR A 959 -61.45 -26.96 -4.43
CA TYR A 959 -62.29 -28.05 -3.93
C TYR A 959 -62.04 -29.36 -4.69
N GLN A 960 -62.36 -30.46 -4.03
CA GLN A 960 -62.26 -31.83 -4.55
C GLN A 960 -63.42 -32.69 -4.03
N HIS A 961 -63.54 -33.96 -4.44
CA HIS A 961 -64.70 -34.82 -4.12
C HIS A 961 -65.00 -34.96 -2.63
N GLN A 962 -63.98 -35.01 -1.77
CA GLN A 962 -64.14 -35.02 -0.32
C GLN A 962 -64.80 -33.74 0.24
N SER A 963 -64.66 -32.60 -0.44
CA SER A 963 -65.37 -31.36 -0.08
C SER A 963 -66.87 -31.48 -0.37
N THR A 964 -67.21 -32.12 -1.49
CA THR A 964 -68.62 -32.43 -1.83
C THR A 964 -69.22 -33.41 -0.82
N LEU A 965 -68.50 -34.49 -0.48
CA LEU A 965 -68.95 -35.44 0.55
C LEU A 965 -69.17 -34.76 1.91
N ARG A 966 -68.24 -33.87 2.31
CA ARG A 966 -68.40 -33.05 3.51
C ARG A 966 -69.65 -32.18 3.43
N LEU A 967 -69.89 -31.50 2.30
CA LEU A 967 -71.08 -30.66 2.12
C LEU A 967 -72.37 -31.47 2.22
N ILE A 968 -72.45 -32.63 1.58
CA ILE A 968 -73.63 -33.51 1.61
C ILE A 968 -73.97 -33.87 3.07
N LEU A 969 -73.00 -34.40 3.79
CA LEU A 969 -73.19 -34.86 5.16
C LEU A 969 -73.50 -33.70 6.11
N LYS A 970 -72.73 -32.61 6.01
CA LYS A 970 -72.92 -31.44 6.88
C LYS A 970 -74.26 -30.77 6.62
N GLY A 971 -74.64 -30.64 5.35
CA GLY A 971 -75.93 -30.08 4.92
C GLY A 971 -77.13 -30.87 5.45
N LEU A 972 -76.99 -32.20 5.57
CA LEU A 972 -77.99 -33.08 6.18
C LEU A 972 -77.91 -33.15 7.72
N GLY A 973 -77.05 -32.35 8.35
CA GLY A 973 -76.89 -32.32 9.80
C GLY A 973 -76.08 -33.48 10.39
N VAL A 974 -75.33 -34.21 9.57
CA VAL A 974 -74.40 -35.24 10.04
C VAL A 974 -73.12 -34.58 10.56
N THR A 975 -72.65 -35.02 11.73
CA THR A 975 -71.49 -34.43 12.42
C THR A 975 -70.22 -35.26 12.35
N VAL A 976 -70.30 -36.48 11.77
CA VAL A 976 -69.17 -37.39 11.58
C VAL A 976 -68.95 -37.59 10.09
N PHE A 977 -67.77 -37.22 9.61
CA PHE A 977 -67.42 -37.26 8.18
C PHE A 977 -66.40 -38.39 7.93
N PRO A 978 -66.64 -39.28 6.94
CA PRO A 978 -65.71 -40.36 6.62
C PRO A 978 -64.49 -39.84 5.84
N GLY A 979 -63.34 -40.50 6.04
CA GLY A 979 -62.13 -40.24 5.27
C GLY A 979 -61.67 -38.77 5.26
N ALA A 980 -61.20 -38.31 4.11
CA ALA A 980 -60.71 -36.96 3.88
C ALA A 980 -61.79 -35.88 4.05
N ALA A 981 -63.08 -36.23 4.04
CA ALA A 981 -64.17 -35.28 4.22
C ALA A 981 -64.13 -34.60 5.60
N ALA A 982 -63.52 -35.23 6.63
CA ALA A 982 -63.38 -34.63 7.96
C ALA A 982 -62.53 -33.35 7.98
N SER A 983 -61.51 -33.29 7.13
CA SER A 983 -60.59 -32.15 7.02
C SER A 983 -60.73 -31.36 5.72
N ALA A 984 -61.60 -31.81 4.80
CA ALA A 984 -61.80 -31.17 3.50
C ALA A 984 -62.28 -29.71 3.65
N PRO A 985 -61.88 -28.80 2.75
CA PRO A 985 -62.42 -27.44 2.71
C PRO A 985 -63.96 -27.43 2.70
N ASP A 986 -64.54 -26.55 3.52
CA ASP A 986 -65.99 -26.44 3.65
C ASP A 986 -66.60 -25.65 2.48
N MET A 987 -67.73 -26.12 1.97
CA MET A 987 -68.45 -25.49 0.85
C MET A 987 -69.69 -24.71 1.33
N SER A 988 -69.80 -24.36 2.61
CA SER A 988 -70.95 -23.57 3.09
C SER A 988 -71.00 -22.16 2.49
N GLU A 989 -69.90 -21.66 1.91
CA GLU A 989 -69.85 -20.32 1.32
C GLU A 989 -70.78 -20.13 0.11
N PHE A 990 -71.21 -21.21 -0.53
CA PHE A 990 -72.18 -21.19 -1.62
C PHE A 990 -73.59 -20.79 -1.17
N PHE A 991 -73.87 -20.85 0.12
CA PHE A 991 -75.21 -20.69 0.67
C PHE A 991 -75.30 -19.49 1.60
N THR A 992 -76.47 -18.88 1.66
CA THR A 992 -76.79 -17.93 2.73
C THR A 992 -76.97 -18.72 4.04
N PRO A 993 -76.42 -18.23 5.17
CA PRO A 993 -76.57 -18.88 6.48
C PRO A 993 -78.02 -19.16 6.87
#